data_AF-A0A8R2NU58-F1
#
_entry.id   AF-A0A8R2NU58-F1
#
_cell.length_a   1.000
_cell.length_b   1.000
_cell.length_c   1.000
_cell.angle_alpha   90.00
_cell.angle_beta   90.00
_cell.angle_gamma   90.00
#
_symmetry.space_group_name_H-M   'P 1'
#
loop_
_entity.id
_entity.type
_entity.pdbx_description
1 polymer ?
#
loop_
_entity_poly.entity_id
_entity_poly.type
_entity_poly.pdbx_seq_one_letter_code
_entity_poly.pdbx_strand_id
1 'polypeptide(L)'
;MNENHNHSVNTSGSMKFLRISPEVEQVFNMYFEDGMGAAEAIRLHESKILLSENSWETLANGSKNPNKETVAYLYKKWRKKNFGCINNPLEKLKEKTQSYAEKGISIIIHEEKPWAVLVVTPLMKRVQNLSSSKELIFCDSTSSCDTMETTLTTVLAVSNAGAVPIAMLMHEGQSSDSYKNAFGLLKKHYPLCFGGNEVPIGFMTDDSAAERSALKTLWPSSRLLLCSFHVLQKEWGWLHETKNMVLKEKRLPLMRMFQKVLYAADEVNLNEATSDILNLKDEFPNFVKRFENYFKRKNEWVLMFRRDIITRGNNTNNYAEACIRILKEIILSRTKAYNVVALVEFICYVWEDYLILRILDHAHNRRDNIQRNYTKLCSRTLNFSIDQVTLISETCYSVPSSDTENSAVYTVDTKIGVCNCYVGYTGAFCKHQAFLHKHLNLSLPNAPPITVTERYALGQLALGDKCPSQSWFLGLKENESEIQFLEGELSEIDNVNHASNHIESYPKDISNKNDTNAFQSLADDQVASNKANDELETEFLRIKELLNDVPLDIRKKLTKKLNVIKNAQQLTKLMVTCCRGLSVATKRKGQIKVQPTSIARRRQGVTRGSRRIPAGRPPTSAPQNKATKKNHNIGKNINLGQSNAKSHGRGH
;
A
#
# COMPACT_ATOMS: atom_id res chain seq x y z
N MET A 1 -28.62 9.71 63.20
CA MET A 1 -27.94 8.46 63.63
C MET A 1 -29.00 7.44 64.01
N ASN A 2 -29.30 6.53 63.10
CA ASN A 2 -29.88 5.23 63.43
C ASN A 2 -29.45 4.27 62.30
N GLU A 3 -28.14 4.06 62.17
CA GLU A 3 -27.56 3.16 61.17
C GLU A 3 -27.39 1.76 61.72
N ASN A 4 -28.47 1.18 62.25
CA ASN A 4 -28.52 -0.27 62.48
C ASN A 4 -28.87 -0.93 61.14
N HIS A 5 -27.86 -1.12 60.30
CA HIS A 5 -27.98 -1.97 59.12
C HIS A 5 -28.19 -3.42 59.60
N ASN A 6 -29.19 -4.09 59.05
CA ASN A 6 -29.47 -5.52 59.29
C ASN A 6 -28.44 -6.47 58.63
N HIS A 7 -27.33 -5.92 58.14
CA HIS A 7 -26.25 -6.62 57.45
C HIS A 7 -24.93 -5.86 57.61
N SER A 8 -23.81 -6.56 57.44
CA SER A 8 -22.48 -5.94 57.54
C SER A 8 -22.16 -5.06 56.33
N VAL A 9 -21.90 -3.78 56.58
CA VAL A 9 -21.64 -2.77 55.53
C VAL A 9 -20.20 -2.76 55.03
N ASN A 10 -19.26 -3.28 55.80
CA ASN A 10 -17.83 -3.35 55.45
C ASN A 10 -17.45 -4.72 54.85
N THR A 11 -18.30 -5.25 53.97
CA THR A 11 -18.03 -6.50 53.24
C THR A 11 -17.94 -6.23 51.75
N SER A 12 -17.21 -7.07 51.02
CA SER A 12 -17.17 -7.00 49.54
C SER A 12 -18.56 -7.09 48.90
N GLY A 13 -19.49 -7.81 49.55
CA GLY A 13 -20.89 -7.91 49.12
C GLY A 13 -21.65 -6.60 49.19
N SER A 14 -21.37 -5.75 50.18
CA SER A 14 -21.99 -4.44 50.38
C SER A 14 -21.27 -3.34 49.59
N MET A 15 -19.92 -3.36 49.61
CA MET A 15 -19.09 -2.34 48.96
C MET A 15 -19.26 -2.27 47.44
N LYS A 16 -19.63 -3.38 46.77
CA LYS A 16 -19.85 -3.40 45.32
C LYS A 16 -21.00 -2.51 44.85
N PHE A 17 -21.93 -2.16 45.74
CA PHE A 17 -23.10 -1.33 45.44
C PHE A 17 -22.87 0.17 45.71
N LEU A 18 -21.68 0.55 46.18
CA LEU A 18 -21.32 1.94 46.35
C LEU A 18 -21.34 2.67 45.00
N ARG A 19 -21.83 3.91 45.01
CA ARG A 19 -21.88 4.76 43.81
C ARG A 19 -20.47 5.13 43.39
N ILE A 20 -20.23 5.15 42.07
CA ILE A 20 -18.98 5.60 41.49
C ILE A 20 -18.64 7.00 41.98
N SER A 21 -17.38 7.20 42.36
CA SER A 21 -16.86 8.52 42.74
C SER A 21 -16.67 9.41 41.50
N PRO A 22 -16.82 10.75 41.62
CA PRO A 22 -16.60 11.68 40.52
C PRO A 22 -15.22 11.55 39.88
N GLU A 23 -14.18 11.30 40.69
CA GLU A 23 -12.80 11.16 40.23
C GLU A 23 -12.65 9.92 39.35
N VAL A 24 -13.28 8.80 39.73
CA VAL A 24 -13.23 7.57 38.93
C VAL A 24 -14.10 7.69 37.68
N GLU A 25 -15.24 8.37 37.74
CA GLU A 25 -16.02 8.69 36.52
C GLU A 25 -15.17 9.49 35.52
N GLN A 26 -14.40 10.48 35.98
CA GLN A 26 -13.50 11.26 35.14
C GLN A 26 -12.38 10.40 34.53
N VAL A 27 -11.77 9.51 35.32
CA VAL A 27 -10.76 8.56 34.83
C VAL A 27 -11.32 7.66 33.72
N PHE A 28 -12.54 7.15 33.86
CA PHE A 28 -13.17 6.35 32.81
C PHE A 28 -13.49 7.19 31.56
N ASN A 29 -13.90 8.45 31.71
CA ASN A 29 -14.09 9.34 30.57
C ASN A 29 -12.79 9.56 29.79
N MET A 30 -11.65 9.73 30.48
CA MET A 30 -10.33 9.83 29.83
C MET A 30 -9.98 8.54 29.07
N TYR A 31 -10.25 7.36 29.62
CA TYR A 31 -10.04 6.11 28.88
C TYR A 31 -10.87 6.03 27.59
N PHE A 32 -12.09 6.55 27.61
CA PHE A 32 -12.94 6.60 26.42
C PHE A 32 -12.41 7.61 25.39
N GLU A 33 -11.88 8.75 25.84
CA GLU A 33 -11.21 9.75 25.00
C GLU A 33 -9.95 9.19 24.34
N ASP A 34 -9.22 8.30 25.03
CA ASP A 34 -8.10 7.53 24.48
C ASP A 34 -8.54 6.41 23.50
N GLY A 35 -9.83 6.32 23.17
CA GLY A 35 -10.39 5.38 22.21
C GLY A 35 -10.70 3.99 22.77
N MET A 36 -10.63 3.80 24.09
CA MET A 36 -10.92 2.50 24.71
C MET A 36 -12.42 2.23 24.77
N GLY A 37 -12.82 1.01 24.42
CA GLY A 37 -14.16 0.53 24.72
C GLY A 37 -14.34 0.21 26.21
N ALA A 38 -15.58 0.15 26.70
CA ALA A 38 -15.88 -0.15 28.12
C ALA A 38 -15.10 -1.36 28.68
N ALA A 39 -15.00 -2.46 27.92
CA ALA A 39 -14.29 -3.65 28.38
C ALA A 39 -12.76 -3.46 28.44
N GLU A 40 -12.18 -2.63 27.57
CA GLU A 40 -10.75 -2.30 27.59
C GLU A 40 -10.43 -1.33 28.73
N ALA A 41 -11.26 -0.31 28.91
CA ALA A 41 -11.17 0.63 30.02
C ALA A 41 -11.22 -0.09 31.38
N ILE A 42 -12.15 -1.03 31.58
CA ILE A 42 -12.21 -1.85 32.81
C ILE A 42 -10.91 -2.62 33.03
N ARG A 43 -10.42 -3.33 32.01
CA ARG A 43 -9.18 -4.11 32.13
C ARG A 43 -7.99 -3.23 32.47
N LEU A 44 -7.87 -2.07 31.85
CA LEU A 44 -6.81 -1.12 32.15
C LEU A 44 -6.94 -0.60 33.59
N HIS A 45 -8.14 -0.20 34.00
CA HIS A 45 -8.43 0.30 35.34
C HIS A 45 -8.07 -0.73 36.43
N GLU A 46 -8.58 -1.96 36.29
CA GLU A 46 -8.27 -3.07 37.20
C GLU A 46 -6.78 -3.38 37.21
N SER A 47 -6.10 -3.33 36.05
CA SER A 47 -4.65 -3.56 35.98
C SER A 47 -3.84 -2.50 36.73
N LYS A 48 -4.31 -1.24 36.76
CA LYS A 48 -3.67 -0.17 37.53
C LYS A 48 -3.92 -0.36 39.03
N ILE A 49 -5.13 -0.75 39.44
CA ILE A 49 -5.45 -1.04 40.85
C ILE A 49 -4.60 -2.22 41.37
N LEU A 50 -4.37 -3.24 40.55
CA LEU A 50 -3.53 -4.39 40.94
C LEU A 50 -2.07 -4.01 41.26
N LEU A 51 -1.61 -2.83 40.86
CA LEU A 51 -0.27 -2.32 41.17
C LEU A 51 -0.20 -1.60 42.52
N SER A 52 -1.34 -1.30 43.16
CA SER A 52 -1.38 -0.62 44.47
C SER A 52 -1.37 -1.60 45.64
N GLU A 53 -0.94 -1.11 46.81
CA GLU A 53 -1.17 -1.82 48.08
C GLU A 53 -2.67 -1.97 48.35
N ASN A 54 -3.07 -3.04 49.04
CA ASN A 54 -4.48 -3.37 49.34
C ASN A 54 -5.43 -3.39 48.12
N SER A 55 -4.92 -3.84 46.97
CA SER A 55 -5.69 -3.89 45.71
C SER A 55 -7.00 -4.68 45.81
N TRP A 56 -7.06 -5.72 46.64
CA TRP A 56 -8.26 -6.55 46.86
C TRP A 56 -9.44 -5.74 47.42
N GLU A 57 -9.20 -4.78 48.30
CA GLU A 57 -10.24 -3.93 48.89
C GLU A 57 -10.77 -2.94 47.87
N THR A 58 -9.87 -2.30 47.13
CA THR A 58 -10.20 -1.33 46.07
C THR A 58 -10.95 -1.99 44.92
N LEU A 59 -10.58 -3.22 44.54
CA LEU A 59 -11.27 -3.99 43.50
C LEU A 59 -12.71 -4.36 43.90
N ALA A 60 -12.97 -4.58 45.19
CA ALA A 60 -14.29 -4.91 45.71
C ALA A 60 -15.19 -3.68 45.94
N ASN A 61 -14.64 -2.47 45.88
CA ASN A 61 -15.33 -1.22 46.18
C ASN A 61 -15.91 -0.59 44.90
N GLY A 62 -17.25 -0.58 44.76
CA GLY A 62 -17.95 -0.05 43.59
C GLY A 62 -17.73 1.45 43.33
N SER A 63 -17.33 2.22 44.36
CA SER A 63 -16.99 3.64 44.22
C SER A 63 -15.64 3.87 43.54
N LYS A 64 -14.70 2.92 43.73
CA LYS A 64 -13.33 2.97 43.21
C LYS A 64 -13.12 2.09 41.98
N ASN A 65 -13.78 0.94 41.94
CA ASN A 65 -13.81 -0.02 40.85
C ASN A 65 -15.26 -0.30 40.44
N PRO A 66 -15.87 0.56 39.62
CA PRO A 66 -17.26 0.42 39.21
C PRO A 66 -17.49 -0.90 38.47
N ASN A 67 -18.68 -1.47 38.65
CA ASN A 67 -19.03 -2.72 37.99
C ASN A 67 -19.21 -2.53 36.47
N LYS A 68 -19.28 -3.65 35.75
CA LYS A 68 -19.39 -3.66 34.27
C LYS A 68 -20.61 -2.88 33.76
N GLU A 69 -21.73 -2.91 34.47
CA GLU A 69 -22.98 -2.25 34.07
C GLU A 69 -22.86 -0.73 34.22
N THR A 70 -22.28 -0.26 35.34
CA THR A 70 -21.98 1.15 35.57
C THR A 70 -21.06 1.69 34.48
N VAL A 71 -19.96 0.99 34.17
CA VAL A 71 -19.05 1.43 33.11
C VAL A 71 -19.70 1.37 31.73
N ALA A 72 -20.51 0.35 31.44
CA ALA A 72 -21.26 0.28 30.18
C ALA A 72 -22.25 1.44 30.03
N TYR A 73 -22.92 1.83 31.12
CA TYR A 73 -23.79 3.01 31.17
C TYR A 73 -23.01 4.30 30.94
N LEU A 74 -21.87 4.49 31.62
CA LEU A 74 -20.98 5.64 31.43
C LEU A 74 -20.52 5.73 29.98
N TYR A 75 -20.06 4.63 29.39
CA TYR A 75 -19.63 4.58 28.00
C TYR A 75 -20.79 4.89 27.03
N LYS A 76 -22.02 4.44 27.33
CA LYS A 76 -23.21 4.80 26.54
C LYS A 76 -23.51 6.30 26.63
N LYS A 77 -23.46 6.88 27.83
CA LYS A 77 -23.66 8.33 28.07
C LYS A 77 -22.59 9.15 27.36
N TRP A 78 -21.32 8.77 27.50
CA TRP A 78 -20.18 9.39 26.83
C TRP A 78 -20.32 9.31 25.30
N ARG A 79 -20.64 8.13 24.74
CA ARG A 79 -20.86 8.00 23.28
C ARG A 79 -22.01 8.84 22.78
N LYS A 80 -23.15 8.87 23.47
CA LYS A 80 -24.29 9.71 23.05
C LYS A 80 -23.92 11.19 23.10
N LYS A 81 -23.16 11.63 24.12
CA LYS A 81 -22.67 13.01 24.24
C LYS A 81 -21.72 13.37 23.09
N ASN A 82 -20.80 12.48 22.72
CA ASN A 82 -19.74 12.76 21.74
C ASN A 82 -20.13 12.48 20.29
N PHE A 83 -20.92 11.44 20.03
CA PHE A 83 -21.29 10.99 18.67
C PHE A 83 -22.77 11.19 18.34
N GLY A 84 -23.60 11.59 19.30
CA GLY A 84 -25.01 11.86 19.06
C GLY A 84 -25.84 10.57 18.94
N CYS A 85 -26.98 10.69 18.27
CA CYS A 85 -27.86 9.55 18.00
C CYS A 85 -27.34 8.72 16.82
N ILE A 86 -27.63 7.41 16.81
CA ILE A 86 -27.30 6.54 15.67
C ILE A 86 -28.13 6.93 14.43
N ASN A 87 -29.41 7.22 14.62
CA ASN A 87 -30.36 7.42 13.51
C ASN A 87 -30.34 8.85 12.95
N ASN A 88 -29.86 9.83 13.72
CA ASN A 88 -29.72 11.21 13.28
C ASN A 88 -28.32 11.74 13.67
N PRO A 89 -27.26 11.29 12.99
CA PRO A 89 -25.89 11.61 13.37
C PRO A 89 -25.41 12.96 12.81
N LEU A 90 -26.09 13.53 11.80
CA LEU A 90 -25.62 14.73 11.08
C LEU A 90 -25.66 15.99 11.94
N GLU A 91 -26.65 16.15 12.83
CA GLU A 91 -26.69 17.28 13.78
C GLU A 91 -25.44 17.33 14.66
N LYS A 92 -25.01 16.17 15.18
CA LYS A 92 -23.79 16.10 15.99
C LYS A 92 -22.54 16.37 15.16
N LEU A 93 -22.53 15.95 13.89
CA LEU A 93 -21.42 16.23 13.00
C LEU A 93 -21.28 17.73 12.71
N LYS A 94 -22.40 18.43 12.50
CA LYS A 94 -22.43 19.90 12.35
C LYS A 94 -21.87 20.61 13.56
N GLU A 95 -22.32 20.23 14.76
CA GLU A 95 -21.81 20.78 16.02
C GLU A 95 -20.27 20.70 16.11
N LYS A 96 -19.69 19.60 15.60
CA LYS A 96 -18.24 19.37 15.60
C LYS A 96 -17.49 20.00 14.42
N THR A 97 -18.16 20.57 13.42
CA THR A 97 -17.52 21.03 12.18
C THR A 97 -16.46 22.11 12.45
N GLN A 98 -16.72 23.01 13.39
CA GLN A 98 -15.77 24.07 13.76
C GLN A 98 -14.46 23.53 14.34
N SER A 99 -14.52 22.51 15.21
CA SER A 99 -13.31 21.95 15.83
C SER A 99 -12.44 21.16 14.84
N TYR A 100 -13.03 20.62 13.77
CA TYR A 100 -12.28 20.06 12.65
C TYR A 100 -11.61 21.17 11.82
N ALA A 101 -12.31 22.27 11.56
CA ALA A 101 -11.79 23.40 10.80
C ALA A 101 -10.56 24.04 11.47
N GLU A 102 -10.56 24.15 12.81
CA GLU A 102 -9.41 24.62 13.61
C GLU A 102 -8.14 23.76 13.39
N LYS A 103 -8.30 22.49 12.99
CA LYS A 103 -7.20 21.57 12.65
C LYS A 103 -6.90 21.53 11.14
N GLY A 104 -7.51 22.42 10.34
CA GLY A 104 -7.38 22.48 8.90
C GLY A 104 -8.19 21.41 8.13
N ILE A 105 -9.03 20.65 8.82
CA ILE A 105 -9.87 19.59 8.25
C ILE A 105 -11.20 20.18 7.79
N SER A 106 -11.58 19.89 6.55
CA SER A 106 -12.84 20.34 5.98
C SER A 106 -13.87 19.22 6.05
N ILE A 107 -14.99 19.50 6.72
CA ILE A 107 -16.18 18.64 6.74
C ILE A 107 -17.33 19.42 6.10
N ILE A 108 -17.87 18.92 5.00
CA ILE A 108 -18.99 19.55 4.29
C ILE A 108 -20.15 18.55 4.25
N ILE A 109 -21.34 19.01 4.63
CA ILE A 109 -22.51 18.16 4.83
C ILE A 109 -23.61 18.59 3.85
N HIS A 110 -24.15 17.63 3.11
CA HIS A 110 -25.40 17.74 2.38
C HIS A 110 -26.46 16.92 3.10
N GLU A 111 -27.50 17.58 3.61
CA GLU A 111 -28.49 16.97 4.50
C GLU A 111 -29.72 16.42 3.78
N GLU A 112 -30.03 16.98 2.60
CA GLU A 112 -31.16 16.53 1.81
C GLU A 112 -30.93 15.09 1.39
N LYS A 113 -31.99 14.28 1.42
CA LYS A 113 -31.87 12.86 1.10
C LYS A 113 -31.72 12.66 -0.42
N PRO A 114 -30.81 11.77 -0.86
CA PRO A 114 -29.85 11.00 -0.05
C PRO A 114 -28.72 11.90 0.49
N TRP A 115 -28.48 11.86 1.80
CA TRP A 115 -27.49 12.73 2.42
C TRP A 115 -26.06 12.33 2.03
N ALA A 116 -25.14 13.30 2.08
CA ALA A 116 -23.72 13.06 1.83
C ALA A 116 -22.83 13.92 2.74
N VAL A 117 -21.63 13.43 3.02
CA VAL A 117 -20.58 14.12 3.77
C VAL A 117 -19.27 14.01 3.00
N LEU A 118 -18.61 15.14 2.81
CA LEU A 118 -17.26 15.23 2.27
C LEU A 118 -16.28 15.53 3.40
N VAL A 119 -15.21 14.73 3.48
CA VAL A 119 -14.08 14.93 4.38
C VAL A 119 -12.82 15.14 3.56
N VAL A 120 -12.13 16.26 3.80
CA VAL A 120 -10.83 16.58 3.22
C VAL A 120 -9.88 17.01 4.34
N THR A 121 -8.88 16.19 4.61
CA THR A 121 -7.86 16.45 5.63
C THR A 121 -6.68 17.26 5.05
N PRO A 122 -5.78 17.82 5.89
CA PRO A 122 -4.57 18.50 5.42
C PRO A 122 -3.72 17.67 4.46
N LEU A 123 -3.52 16.37 4.73
CA LEU A 123 -2.82 15.48 3.80
C LEU A 123 -3.56 15.39 2.46
N MET A 124 -4.88 15.18 2.48
CA MET A 124 -5.69 15.06 1.26
C MET A 124 -5.61 16.34 0.42
N LYS A 125 -5.65 17.53 1.04
CA LYS A 125 -5.45 18.82 0.34
C LYS A 125 -4.09 18.91 -0.36
N ARG A 126 -3.02 18.40 0.26
CA ARG A 126 -1.70 18.36 -0.41
C ARG A 126 -1.68 17.38 -1.58
N VAL A 127 -2.34 16.23 -1.44
CA VAL A 127 -2.47 15.25 -2.54
C VAL A 127 -3.27 15.85 -3.70
N GLN A 128 -4.30 16.64 -3.43
CA GLN A 128 -5.06 17.36 -4.46
C GLN A 128 -4.18 18.27 -5.33
N ASN A 129 -3.07 18.79 -4.81
CA ASN A 129 -2.15 19.66 -5.54
C ASN A 129 -1.07 18.91 -6.33
N LEU A 130 -0.97 17.57 -6.19
CA LEU A 130 0.02 16.78 -6.92
C LEU A 130 -0.28 16.78 -8.42
N SER A 131 0.77 16.87 -9.25
CA SER A 131 0.62 16.76 -10.70
C SER A 131 0.03 15.40 -11.12
N SER A 132 0.33 14.33 -10.38
CA SER A 132 -0.24 12.99 -10.62
C SER A 132 -1.76 12.92 -10.39
N SER A 133 -2.33 13.85 -9.62
CA SER A 133 -3.78 13.95 -9.41
C SER A 133 -4.53 14.44 -10.66
N LYS A 134 -3.82 14.99 -11.66
CA LYS A 134 -4.37 15.32 -12.99
C LYS A 134 -4.63 14.07 -13.84
N GLU A 135 -3.92 12.98 -13.56
CA GLU A 135 -3.84 11.82 -14.44
C GLU A 135 -5.02 10.86 -14.21
N LEU A 136 -4.80 9.81 -13.43
CA LEU A 136 -5.76 8.73 -13.19
C LEU A 136 -6.18 8.69 -11.73
N ILE A 137 -7.48 8.83 -11.49
CA ILE A 137 -8.09 8.77 -10.17
C ILE A 137 -8.75 7.40 -9.96
N PHE A 138 -8.54 6.81 -8.79
CA PHE A 138 -9.11 5.52 -8.42
C PHE A 138 -10.28 5.73 -7.47
N CYS A 139 -11.42 5.14 -7.81
CA CYS A 139 -12.60 5.17 -6.96
C CYS A 139 -13.02 3.74 -6.61
N ASP A 140 -13.36 3.54 -5.35
CA ASP A 140 -13.98 2.31 -4.86
C ASP A 140 -14.82 2.65 -3.63
N SER A 141 -15.84 1.84 -3.41
CA SER A 141 -16.86 2.09 -2.43
C SER A 141 -17.06 0.89 -1.53
N THR A 142 -17.28 1.15 -0.26
CA THR A 142 -17.47 0.10 0.72
C THR A 142 -18.51 0.48 1.76
N SER A 143 -19.36 -0.46 2.12
CA SER A 143 -20.40 -0.28 3.14
C SER A 143 -20.09 -1.11 4.39
N SER A 144 -21.03 -1.07 5.34
CA SER A 144 -20.95 -1.79 6.63
C SER A 144 -19.74 -1.39 7.48
N CYS A 145 -19.30 -0.14 7.39
CA CYS A 145 -18.22 0.42 8.22
C CYS A 145 -18.73 1.05 9.53
N ASP A 146 -20.03 1.33 9.61
CA ASP A 146 -20.74 1.74 10.82
C ASP A 146 -22.04 0.95 11.01
N THR A 147 -22.78 1.30 12.06
CA THR A 147 -24.06 0.68 12.42
C THR A 147 -25.16 0.92 11.36
N MET A 148 -25.13 2.06 10.67
CA MET A 148 -26.14 2.45 9.66
C MET A 148 -25.78 2.03 8.23
N GLU A 149 -24.68 1.31 8.07
CA GLU A 149 -24.19 0.83 6.77
C GLU A 149 -23.92 1.95 5.76
N THR A 150 -23.48 3.10 6.27
CA THR A 150 -23.00 4.24 5.48
C THR A 150 -22.02 3.76 4.41
N THR A 151 -22.23 4.21 3.17
CA THR A 151 -21.28 3.95 2.09
C THR A 151 -20.12 4.92 2.21
N LEU A 152 -18.91 4.38 2.22
CA LEU A 152 -17.66 5.12 2.14
C LEU A 152 -17.08 4.97 0.74
N THR A 153 -16.94 6.08 0.02
CA THR A 153 -16.27 6.11 -1.28
C THR A 153 -14.91 6.80 -1.13
N THR A 154 -13.85 6.06 -1.45
CA THR A 154 -12.49 6.58 -1.46
C THR A 154 -12.19 7.16 -2.85
N VAL A 155 -11.69 8.40 -2.91
CA VAL A 155 -11.19 9.00 -4.16
C VAL A 155 -9.69 9.15 -4.03
N LEU A 156 -8.91 8.41 -4.81
CA LEU A 156 -7.46 8.25 -4.62
C LEU A 156 -6.67 8.73 -5.83
N ALA A 157 -5.56 9.41 -5.57
CA ALA A 157 -4.53 9.70 -6.57
C ALA A 157 -3.27 8.89 -6.27
N VAL A 158 -2.45 8.65 -7.29
CA VAL A 158 -1.15 7.97 -7.14
C VAL A 158 -0.11 8.96 -6.66
N SER A 159 0.74 8.52 -5.73
CA SER A 159 1.98 9.20 -5.36
C SER A 159 3.16 8.23 -5.47
N ASN A 160 4.38 8.75 -5.32
CA ASN A 160 5.61 7.95 -5.28
C ASN A 160 5.66 6.98 -4.07
N ALA A 161 4.76 7.15 -3.09
CA ALA A 161 4.56 6.26 -1.94
C ALA A 161 3.34 5.30 -2.08
N GLY A 162 2.77 5.20 -3.29
CA GLY A 162 1.51 4.50 -3.58
C GLY A 162 0.31 5.45 -3.58
N ALA A 163 -0.91 4.92 -3.59
CA ALA A 163 -2.11 5.76 -3.64
C ALA A 163 -2.48 6.36 -2.29
N VAL A 164 -2.91 7.62 -2.32
CA VAL A 164 -3.35 8.42 -1.17
C VAL A 164 -4.68 9.07 -1.50
N PRO A 165 -5.64 9.18 -0.57
CA PRO A 165 -6.90 9.87 -0.83
C PRO A 165 -6.71 11.36 -1.13
N ILE A 166 -7.49 11.87 -2.10
CA ILE A 166 -7.75 13.31 -2.29
C ILE A 166 -9.01 13.76 -1.55
N ALA A 167 -9.90 12.83 -1.25
CA ALA A 167 -11.12 13.06 -0.50
C ALA A 167 -11.70 11.73 0.01
N MET A 168 -12.44 11.82 1.11
CA MET A 168 -13.29 10.75 1.60
C MET A 168 -14.75 11.19 1.55
N LEU A 169 -15.59 10.36 0.95
CA LEU A 169 -17.01 10.62 0.77
C LEU A 169 -17.82 9.62 1.58
N MET A 170 -18.78 10.09 2.35
CA MET A 170 -19.77 9.26 3.03
C MET A 170 -21.17 9.59 2.50
N HIS A 171 -21.98 8.60 2.20
CA HIS A 171 -23.33 8.86 1.67
C HIS A 171 -24.33 7.74 1.97
N GLU A 172 -25.61 8.10 1.86
CA GLU A 172 -26.76 7.25 2.14
C GLU A 172 -27.00 6.20 1.05
N GLY A 173 -26.23 5.10 1.09
CA GLY A 173 -26.45 3.94 0.21
C GLY A 173 -25.61 3.97 -1.06
N GLN A 174 -26.02 3.25 -2.11
CA GLN A 174 -25.23 3.08 -3.34
C GLN A 174 -26.04 3.41 -4.61
N SER A 175 -27.04 4.30 -4.48
CA SER A 175 -27.81 4.78 -5.63
C SER A 175 -27.02 5.82 -6.43
N SER A 176 -27.39 6.01 -7.71
CA SER A 176 -26.76 7.04 -8.56
C SER A 176 -26.85 8.43 -7.93
N ASP A 177 -27.98 8.76 -7.30
CA ASP A 177 -28.16 10.08 -6.66
C ASP A 177 -27.32 10.25 -5.38
N SER A 178 -27.09 9.18 -4.63
CA SER A 178 -26.18 9.21 -3.46
C SER A 178 -24.76 9.53 -3.89
N TYR A 179 -24.29 8.89 -4.97
CA TYR A 179 -22.99 9.19 -5.56
C TYR A 179 -22.94 10.60 -6.16
N LYS A 180 -23.99 11.07 -6.84
CA LYS A 180 -24.03 12.43 -7.39
C LYS A 180 -23.95 13.48 -6.30
N ASN A 181 -24.66 13.30 -5.19
CA ASN A 181 -24.59 14.22 -4.05
C ASN A 181 -23.18 14.22 -3.45
N ALA A 182 -22.60 13.04 -3.22
CA ALA A 182 -21.25 12.90 -2.68
C ALA A 182 -20.15 13.50 -3.58
N PHE A 183 -20.10 13.09 -4.85
CA PHE A 183 -19.14 13.63 -5.82
C PHE A 183 -19.43 15.11 -6.14
N GLY A 184 -20.70 15.52 -6.10
CA GLY A 184 -21.12 16.90 -6.28
C GLY A 184 -20.57 17.82 -5.18
N LEU A 185 -20.52 17.35 -3.93
CA LEU A 185 -19.84 18.06 -2.85
C LEU A 185 -18.36 18.29 -3.17
N LEU A 186 -17.65 17.26 -3.64
CA LEU A 186 -16.24 17.37 -4.01
C LEU A 186 -16.04 18.37 -5.15
N LYS A 187 -16.83 18.23 -6.23
CA LYS A 187 -16.75 19.12 -7.40
C LYS A 187 -17.03 20.58 -7.04
N LYS A 188 -18.03 20.83 -6.18
CA LYS A 188 -18.45 22.18 -5.81
C LYS A 188 -17.42 22.89 -4.92
N HIS A 189 -16.87 22.18 -3.93
CA HIS A 189 -16.04 22.81 -2.90
C HIS A 189 -14.54 22.71 -3.16
N TYR A 190 -14.12 21.74 -3.99
CA TYR A 190 -12.73 21.58 -4.42
C TYR A 190 -12.69 21.37 -5.94
N PRO A 191 -13.11 22.36 -6.75
CA PRO A 191 -13.18 22.22 -8.19
C PRO A 191 -11.82 21.83 -8.78
N LEU A 192 -10.73 22.39 -8.26
CA LEU A 192 -9.37 22.18 -8.75
C LEU A 192 -8.63 21.01 -8.07
N CYS A 193 -9.34 20.05 -7.49
CA CYS A 193 -8.76 18.95 -6.70
C CYS A 193 -7.91 17.94 -7.49
N PHE A 194 -7.83 18.09 -8.82
CA PHE A 194 -7.08 17.20 -9.71
C PHE A 194 -5.78 17.88 -10.16
N GLY A 195 -4.91 18.22 -9.21
CA GLY A 195 -3.62 18.88 -9.45
C GLY A 195 -3.74 20.32 -9.94
N GLY A 196 -4.82 21.03 -9.62
CA GLY A 196 -5.12 22.35 -10.19
C GLY A 196 -6.05 22.32 -11.40
N ASN A 197 -6.51 21.14 -11.83
CA ASN A 197 -7.49 21.00 -12.91
C ASN A 197 -8.90 20.72 -12.36
N GLU A 198 -9.92 21.13 -13.12
CA GLU A 198 -11.32 20.81 -12.82
C GLU A 198 -11.70 19.34 -13.07
N VAL A 199 -10.90 18.68 -13.90
CA VAL A 199 -11.20 17.35 -14.46
C VAL A 199 -9.90 16.56 -14.57
N PRO A 200 -9.84 15.29 -14.13
CA PRO A 200 -8.70 14.41 -14.38
C PRO A 200 -8.80 13.78 -15.77
N ILE A 201 -7.69 13.25 -16.30
CA ILE A 201 -7.68 12.52 -17.58
C ILE A 201 -8.64 11.34 -17.53
N GLY A 202 -8.67 10.60 -16.42
CA GLY A 202 -9.61 9.51 -16.25
C GLY A 202 -9.84 9.02 -14.83
N PHE A 203 -10.89 8.20 -14.70
CA PHE A 203 -11.22 7.46 -13.48
C PHE A 203 -11.09 5.96 -13.73
N MET A 204 -10.47 5.23 -12.80
CA MET A 204 -10.43 3.77 -12.74
C MET A 204 -11.40 3.30 -11.66
N THR A 205 -12.43 2.53 -12.06
CA THR A 205 -13.46 2.03 -11.14
C THR A 205 -13.63 0.52 -11.28
N ASP A 206 -14.42 -0.07 -10.38
CA ASP A 206 -15.08 -1.34 -10.68
C ASP A 206 -16.23 -1.11 -11.70
N ASP A 207 -16.99 -2.17 -12.02
CA ASP A 207 -18.14 -2.06 -12.93
C ASP A 207 -19.44 -1.90 -12.12
N SER A 208 -19.48 -0.82 -11.33
CA SER A 208 -20.66 -0.29 -10.63
C SER A 208 -21.43 0.71 -11.49
N ALA A 209 -22.67 0.39 -11.86
CA ALA A 209 -23.47 1.25 -12.74
C ALA A 209 -23.80 2.61 -12.10
N ALA A 210 -24.14 2.63 -10.81
CA ALA A 210 -24.53 3.84 -10.09
C ALA A 210 -23.36 4.83 -9.95
N GLU A 211 -22.21 4.34 -9.49
CA GLU A 211 -20.99 5.15 -9.34
C GLU A 211 -20.51 5.71 -10.68
N ARG A 212 -20.45 4.85 -11.71
CA ARG A 212 -20.01 5.26 -13.05
C ARG A 212 -20.96 6.24 -13.70
N SER A 213 -22.27 6.07 -13.50
CA SER A 213 -23.27 7.03 -13.99
C SER A 213 -23.07 8.40 -13.35
N ALA A 214 -22.87 8.46 -12.03
CA ALA A 214 -22.62 9.72 -11.33
C ALA A 214 -21.32 10.41 -11.81
N LEU A 215 -20.23 9.65 -11.95
CA LEU A 215 -18.97 10.17 -12.50
C LEU A 215 -19.14 10.70 -13.92
N LYS A 216 -19.86 9.97 -14.80
CA LYS A 216 -20.09 10.40 -16.18
C LYS A 216 -20.92 11.68 -16.25
N THR A 217 -21.90 11.83 -15.37
CA THR A 217 -22.74 13.03 -15.29
C THR A 217 -21.94 14.23 -14.77
N LEU A 218 -21.09 14.05 -13.76
CA LEU A 218 -20.36 15.16 -13.13
C LEU A 218 -19.09 15.56 -13.88
N TRP A 219 -18.37 14.59 -14.46
CA TRP A 219 -17.13 14.81 -15.21
C TRP A 219 -17.19 14.11 -16.58
N PRO A 220 -18.03 14.60 -17.51
CA PRO A 220 -18.28 13.94 -18.79
C PRO A 220 -17.04 13.84 -19.68
N SER A 221 -16.10 14.79 -19.53
CA SER A 221 -14.84 14.87 -20.28
C SER A 221 -13.78 13.88 -19.81
N SER A 222 -13.87 13.34 -18.59
CA SER A 222 -12.96 12.30 -18.11
C SER A 222 -13.26 10.95 -18.77
N ARG A 223 -12.21 10.18 -19.05
CA ARG A 223 -12.34 8.79 -19.50
C ARG A 223 -12.71 7.90 -18.31
N LEU A 224 -13.72 7.05 -18.47
CA LEU A 224 -14.12 6.08 -17.44
C LEU A 224 -13.59 4.68 -17.76
N LEU A 225 -12.51 4.30 -17.09
CA LEU A 225 -11.84 3.02 -17.26
C LEU A 225 -12.36 1.97 -16.27
N LEU A 226 -12.52 0.74 -16.75
CA LEU A 226 -12.89 -0.42 -15.93
C LEU A 226 -11.66 -1.20 -15.48
N CYS A 227 -11.56 -1.51 -14.20
CA CYS A 227 -10.50 -2.37 -13.68
C CYS A 227 -10.42 -3.71 -14.44
N SER A 228 -9.26 -4.01 -15.05
CA SER A 228 -9.08 -5.27 -15.81
C SER A 228 -9.26 -6.52 -14.95
N PHE A 229 -8.91 -6.46 -13.66
CA PHE A 229 -9.19 -7.55 -12.72
C PHE A 229 -10.69 -7.82 -12.55
N HIS A 230 -11.50 -6.76 -12.38
CA HIS A 230 -12.96 -6.91 -12.21
C HIS A 230 -13.64 -7.35 -13.50
N VAL A 231 -13.16 -6.87 -14.65
CA VAL A 231 -13.60 -7.34 -15.98
C VAL A 231 -13.37 -8.86 -16.11
N LEU A 232 -12.15 -9.32 -15.86
CA LEU A 232 -11.81 -10.74 -15.89
C LEU A 232 -12.59 -11.55 -14.85
N GLN A 233 -12.79 -11.01 -13.65
CA GLN A 233 -13.52 -11.68 -12.59
C GLN A 233 -15.01 -11.85 -12.94
N LYS A 234 -15.64 -10.82 -13.53
CA LYS A 234 -17.04 -10.88 -13.98
C LYS A 234 -17.20 -11.91 -15.09
N GLU A 235 -16.29 -11.94 -16.06
CA GLU A 235 -16.36 -12.90 -17.16
C GLU A 235 -16.10 -14.32 -16.69
N TRP A 236 -15.07 -14.51 -15.86
CA TRP A 236 -14.78 -15.81 -15.27
C TRP A 236 -15.92 -16.32 -14.38
N GLY A 237 -16.56 -15.42 -13.63
CA GLY A 237 -17.75 -15.72 -12.84
C GLY A 237 -18.91 -16.19 -13.71
N TRP A 238 -19.19 -15.47 -14.80
CA TRP A 238 -20.25 -15.83 -15.74
C TRP A 238 -20.02 -17.21 -16.38
N LEU A 239 -18.79 -17.52 -16.82
CA LEU A 239 -18.44 -18.84 -17.36
C LEU A 239 -18.65 -19.99 -16.36
N HIS A 240 -18.68 -19.70 -15.05
CA HIS A 240 -18.91 -20.70 -13.98
C HIS A 240 -20.36 -20.86 -13.56
N GLU A 241 -21.25 -19.94 -13.94
CA GLU A 241 -22.67 -20.01 -13.58
C GLU A 241 -23.38 -21.08 -14.41
N THR A 242 -24.05 -22.02 -13.71
CA THR A 242 -24.71 -23.18 -14.34
C THR A 242 -25.76 -22.79 -15.36
N LYS A 243 -26.51 -21.70 -15.11
CA LYS A 243 -27.53 -21.16 -16.02
C LYS A 243 -27.00 -20.76 -17.40
N ASN A 244 -25.68 -20.52 -17.54
CA ASN A 244 -25.07 -20.11 -18.80
C ASN A 244 -24.66 -21.32 -19.67
N MET A 245 -24.84 -22.54 -19.18
CA MET A 245 -24.66 -23.80 -19.92
C MET A 245 -23.25 -23.99 -20.53
N VAL A 246 -22.21 -23.46 -19.87
CA VAL A 246 -20.81 -23.65 -20.29
C VAL A 246 -20.18 -24.85 -19.59
N LEU A 247 -19.83 -25.86 -20.39
CA LEU A 247 -19.10 -27.06 -19.96
C LEU A 247 -17.76 -26.70 -19.31
N LYS A 248 -17.36 -27.45 -18.28
CA LYS A 248 -16.20 -27.11 -17.43
C LYS A 248 -14.90 -27.02 -18.24
N GLU A 249 -14.71 -27.94 -19.18
CA GLU A 249 -13.59 -28.07 -20.10
C GLU A 249 -13.51 -26.93 -21.11
N LYS A 250 -14.64 -26.29 -21.44
CA LYS A 250 -14.70 -25.16 -22.39
C LYS A 250 -14.46 -23.80 -21.74
N ARG A 251 -14.60 -23.67 -20.41
CA ARG A 251 -14.43 -22.40 -19.69
C ARG A 251 -13.06 -21.77 -19.90
N LEU A 252 -11.98 -22.54 -19.77
CA LEU A 252 -10.62 -22.02 -19.90
C LEU A 252 -10.31 -21.58 -21.35
N PRO A 253 -10.60 -22.36 -22.40
CA PRO A 253 -10.52 -21.90 -23.79
C PRO A 253 -11.25 -20.58 -24.03
N LEU A 254 -12.53 -20.48 -23.64
CA LEU A 254 -13.34 -19.26 -23.83
C LEU A 254 -12.75 -18.06 -23.08
N MET A 255 -12.26 -18.28 -21.85
CA MET A 255 -11.60 -17.23 -21.07
C MET A 255 -10.30 -16.75 -21.73
N ARG A 256 -9.52 -17.64 -22.34
CA ARG A 256 -8.29 -17.25 -23.07
C ARG A 256 -8.61 -16.41 -24.30
N MET A 257 -9.67 -16.74 -25.02
CA MET A 257 -10.14 -15.93 -26.15
C MET A 257 -10.57 -14.54 -25.69
N PHE A 258 -11.33 -14.44 -24.60
CA PHE A 258 -11.67 -13.16 -24.00
C PHE A 258 -10.43 -12.37 -23.53
N GLN A 259 -9.42 -13.05 -22.96
CA GLN A 259 -8.15 -12.42 -22.58
C GLN A 259 -7.38 -11.87 -23.78
N LYS A 260 -7.39 -12.55 -24.94
CA LYS A 260 -6.78 -12.01 -26.17
C LYS A 260 -7.40 -10.66 -26.55
N VAL A 261 -8.73 -10.52 -26.43
CA VAL A 261 -9.42 -9.24 -26.68
C VAL A 261 -9.02 -8.19 -25.65
N LEU A 262 -9.05 -8.52 -24.35
CA LEU A 262 -8.69 -7.59 -23.27
C LEU A 262 -7.28 -7.02 -23.44
N TYR A 263 -6.32 -7.89 -23.76
CA TYR A 263 -4.89 -7.58 -23.84
C TYR A 263 -4.41 -7.30 -25.27
N ALA A 264 -5.31 -7.10 -26.23
CA ALA A 264 -4.95 -6.79 -27.61
C ALA A 264 -3.98 -5.61 -27.66
N ALA A 265 -2.89 -5.77 -28.40
CA ALA A 265 -1.87 -4.75 -28.53
C ALA A 265 -2.35 -3.68 -29.51
N ASP A 266 -2.74 -4.06 -30.71
CA ASP A 266 -3.16 -3.15 -31.77
C ASP A 266 -4.50 -3.56 -32.38
N GLU A 267 -4.95 -2.78 -33.35
CA GLU A 267 -6.24 -2.97 -34.02
C GLU A 267 -6.29 -4.29 -34.80
N VAL A 268 -5.15 -4.74 -35.35
CA VAL A 268 -5.06 -6.02 -36.06
C VAL A 268 -5.30 -7.17 -35.08
N ASN A 269 -4.57 -7.20 -33.96
CA ASN A 269 -4.77 -8.23 -32.93
C ASN A 269 -6.18 -8.18 -32.32
N LEU A 270 -6.75 -6.98 -32.15
CA LEU A 270 -8.10 -6.81 -31.63
C LEU A 270 -9.15 -7.39 -32.59
N ASN A 271 -9.02 -7.11 -33.88
CA ASN A 271 -9.94 -7.59 -34.91
C ASN A 271 -9.86 -9.11 -35.10
N GLU A 272 -8.65 -9.67 -35.07
CA GLU A 272 -8.42 -11.12 -35.08
C GLU A 272 -9.06 -11.79 -33.86
N ALA A 273 -8.74 -11.32 -32.64
CA ALA A 273 -9.27 -11.89 -31.42
C ALA A 273 -10.80 -11.75 -31.28
N THR A 274 -11.37 -10.68 -31.85
CA THR A 274 -12.82 -10.47 -31.90
C THR A 274 -13.46 -11.46 -32.87
N SER A 275 -12.90 -11.61 -34.08
CA SER A 275 -13.37 -12.57 -35.09
C SER A 275 -13.35 -14.01 -34.57
N ASP A 276 -12.27 -14.39 -33.87
CA ASP A 276 -12.13 -15.67 -33.18
C ASP A 276 -13.34 -15.98 -32.28
N ILE A 277 -13.82 -14.99 -31.50
CA ILE A 277 -14.98 -15.16 -30.61
C ILE A 277 -16.28 -15.21 -31.41
N LEU A 278 -16.45 -14.37 -32.42
CA LEU A 278 -17.68 -14.31 -33.22
C LEU A 278 -17.93 -15.61 -34.00
N ASN A 279 -16.87 -16.30 -34.42
CA ASN A 279 -16.96 -17.62 -35.07
C ASN A 279 -17.53 -18.73 -34.17
N LEU A 280 -17.63 -18.49 -32.85
CA LEU A 280 -18.24 -19.43 -31.90
C LEU A 280 -19.76 -19.28 -31.78
N LYS A 281 -20.41 -18.49 -32.65
CA LYS A 281 -21.84 -18.18 -32.53
C LYS A 281 -22.72 -19.43 -32.55
N ASP A 282 -22.34 -20.44 -33.33
CA ASP A 282 -23.09 -21.69 -33.45
C ASP A 282 -22.85 -22.64 -32.26
N GLU A 283 -21.62 -22.71 -31.74
CA GLU A 283 -21.26 -23.58 -30.61
C GLU A 283 -21.64 -22.96 -29.24
N PHE A 284 -21.47 -21.64 -29.09
CA PHE A 284 -21.67 -20.90 -27.84
C PHE A 284 -22.45 -19.58 -28.02
N PRO A 285 -23.72 -19.61 -28.48
CA PRO A 285 -24.49 -18.41 -28.81
C PRO A 285 -24.67 -17.45 -27.63
N ASN A 286 -24.84 -17.97 -26.40
CA ASN A 286 -24.98 -17.14 -25.20
C ASN A 286 -23.69 -16.40 -24.83
N PHE A 287 -22.54 -17.03 -25.03
CA PHE A 287 -21.23 -16.42 -24.78
C PHE A 287 -20.98 -15.30 -25.80
N VAL A 288 -21.21 -15.57 -27.09
CA VAL A 288 -21.05 -14.57 -28.14
C VAL A 288 -21.99 -13.38 -27.93
N LYS A 289 -23.27 -13.63 -27.67
CA LYS A 289 -24.25 -12.56 -27.38
C LYS A 289 -23.86 -11.71 -26.17
N ARG A 290 -23.33 -12.32 -25.11
CA ARG A 290 -22.82 -11.59 -23.95
C ARG A 290 -21.59 -10.77 -24.32
N PHE A 291 -20.64 -11.37 -25.02
CA PHE A 291 -19.42 -10.71 -25.47
C PHE A 291 -19.74 -9.49 -26.33
N GLU A 292 -20.59 -9.62 -27.36
CA GLU A 292 -21.02 -8.53 -28.22
C GLU A 292 -21.61 -7.36 -27.41
N ASN A 293 -22.46 -7.66 -26.43
CA ASN A 293 -23.04 -6.64 -25.55
C ASN A 293 -21.99 -5.95 -24.67
N TYR A 294 -21.03 -6.70 -24.14
CA TYR A 294 -19.95 -6.14 -23.32
C TYR A 294 -18.92 -5.35 -24.16
N PHE A 295 -18.70 -5.79 -25.40
CA PHE A 295 -17.78 -5.19 -26.37
C PHE A 295 -18.28 -3.85 -26.91
N LYS A 296 -19.58 -3.54 -26.82
CA LYS A 296 -20.11 -2.18 -27.05
C LYS A 296 -19.40 -1.10 -26.23
N ARG A 297 -18.88 -1.48 -25.05
CA ARG A 297 -18.11 -0.60 -24.15
C ARG A 297 -16.60 -0.88 -24.20
N LYS A 298 -16.07 -1.42 -25.31
CA LYS A 298 -14.65 -1.82 -25.46
C LYS A 298 -13.64 -0.75 -25.05
N ASN A 299 -13.95 0.52 -25.32
CA ASN A 299 -13.11 1.67 -24.96
C ASN A 299 -12.88 1.80 -23.44
N GLU A 300 -13.72 1.21 -22.60
CA GLU A 300 -13.61 1.28 -21.14
C GLU A 300 -12.64 0.23 -20.57
N TRP A 301 -12.49 -0.93 -21.24
CA TRP A 301 -11.83 -2.10 -20.63
C TRP A 301 -10.71 -2.72 -21.47
N VAL A 302 -10.72 -2.61 -22.80
CA VAL A 302 -9.65 -3.13 -23.65
C VAL A 302 -8.41 -2.23 -23.53
N LEU A 303 -7.23 -2.82 -23.30
CA LEU A 303 -6.02 -2.06 -22.99
C LEU A 303 -5.49 -1.22 -24.16
N MET A 304 -5.75 -1.64 -25.40
CA MET A 304 -5.39 -0.87 -26.59
C MET A 304 -5.95 0.56 -26.54
N PHE A 305 -7.20 0.75 -26.10
CA PHE A 305 -7.85 2.06 -25.99
C PHE A 305 -7.40 2.89 -24.78
N ARG A 306 -6.37 2.43 -24.05
CA ARG A 306 -5.74 3.19 -22.96
C ARG A 306 -4.37 3.74 -23.34
N ARG A 307 -3.91 3.49 -24.57
CA ARG A 307 -2.57 3.84 -25.05
C ARG A 307 -2.34 5.35 -25.11
N ASP A 308 -3.40 6.11 -25.33
CA ASP A 308 -3.43 7.58 -25.35
C ASP A 308 -3.60 8.21 -23.95
N ILE A 309 -3.63 7.39 -22.89
CA ILE A 309 -3.85 7.84 -21.51
C ILE A 309 -2.64 7.51 -20.64
N ILE A 310 -2.21 8.49 -19.84
CA ILE A 310 -1.19 8.30 -18.81
C ILE A 310 -1.81 7.52 -17.64
N THR A 311 -1.66 6.20 -17.65
CA THR A 311 -2.13 5.32 -16.55
C THR A 311 -1.03 4.98 -15.55
N ARG A 312 0.24 5.34 -15.85
CA ARG A 312 1.44 4.96 -15.10
C ARG A 312 1.57 3.45 -14.90
N GLY A 313 1.07 2.67 -15.87
CA GLY A 313 1.02 1.20 -15.83
C GLY A 313 -0.10 0.61 -14.97
N ASN A 314 -0.98 1.44 -14.39
CA ASN A 314 -2.07 0.99 -13.55
C ASN A 314 -3.30 0.63 -14.38
N ASN A 315 -3.54 -0.67 -14.55
CA ASN A 315 -4.68 -1.20 -15.29
C ASN A 315 -5.76 -1.86 -14.41
N THR A 316 -5.57 -1.78 -13.09
CA THR A 316 -6.43 -2.40 -12.07
C THR A 316 -6.73 -1.39 -10.97
N ASN A 317 -7.82 -1.59 -10.24
CA ASN A 317 -8.21 -0.80 -9.08
C ASN A 317 -7.61 -1.34 -7.76
N ASN A 318 -6.40 -1.91 -7.84
CA ASN A 318 -5.71 -2.54 -6.70
C ASN A 318 -5.41 -1.55 -5.57
N TYR A 319 -5.16 -0.28 -5.91
CA TYR A 319 -4.94 0.77 -4.95
C TYR A 319 -6.16 1.01 -4.07
N ALA A 320 -7.34 1.12 -4.67
CA ALA A 320 -8.57 1.36 -3.92
C ALA A 320 -8.96 0.15 -3.06
N GLU A 321 -8.85 -1.08 -3.59
CA GLU A 321 -9.08 -2.30 -2.80
C GLU A 321 -8.11 -2.39 -1.61
N ALA A 322 -6.82 -2.08 -1.82
CA ALA A 322 -5.83 -2.06 -0.75
C ALA A 322 -6.12 -0.96 0.30
N CYS A 323 -6.60 0.20 -0.14
CA CYS A 323 -6.97 1.32 0.72
C CYS A 323 -8.18 0.98 1.61
N ILE A 324 -9.24 0.41 1.03
CA ILE A 324 -10.41 -0.09 1.76
C ILE A 324 -10.01 -1.18 2.75
N ARG A 325 -9.09 -2.08 2.37
CA ARG A 325 -8.59 -3.10 3.29
C ARG A 325 -7.85 -2.49 4.48
N ILE A 326 -7.01 -1.47 4.26
CA ILE A 326 -6.35 -0.73 5.34
C ILE A 326 -7.39 -0.10 6.27
N LEU A 327 -8.39 0.59 5.70
CA LEU A 327 -9.48 1.19 6.47
C LEU A 327 -10.18 0.15 7.35
N LYS A 328 -10.62 -0.98 6.77
CA LYS A 328 -11.36 -2.01 7.52
C LYS A 328 -10.49 -2.76 8.52
N GLU A 329 -9.26 -3.13 8.16
CA GLU A 329 -8.45 -4.05 8.97
C GLU A 329 -7.57 -3.33 9.99
N ILE A 330 -7.04 -2.16 9.64
CA ILE A 330 -6.07 -1.43 10.47
C ILE A 330 -6.80 -0.33 11.22
N ILE A 331 -7.49 0.56 10.50
CA ILE A 331 -8.11 1.76 11.11
C ILE A 331 -9.30 1.36 11.98
N LEU A 332 -10.22 0.55 11.44
CA LEU A 332 -11.40 0.10 12.16
C LEU A 332 -11.19 -1.21 12.92
N SER A 333 -10.02 -1.85 12.83
CA SER A 333 -9.72 -3.13 13.50
C SER A 333 -10.78 -4.22 13.26
N ARG A 334 -11.37 -4.26 12.07
CA ARG A 334 -12.51 -5.12 11.67
C ARG A 334 -13.77 -4.96 12.52
N THR A 335 -13.96 -3.80 13.11
CA THR A 335 -15.17 -3.43 13.84
C THR A 335 -15.98 -2.40 13.06
N LYS A 336 -17.24 -2.19 13.47
CA LYS A 336 -18.08 -1.12 12.95
C LYS A 336 -17.95 0.09 13.87
N ALA A 337 -17.79 1.27 13.29
CA ALA A 337 -17.92 2.52 14.01
C ALA A 337 -19.37 2.71 14.50
N TYR A 338 -19.54 3.56 15.52
CA TYR A 338 -20.85 3.77 16.14
C TYR A 338 -21.86 4.37 15.16
N ASN A 339 -21.47 5.41 14.44
CA ASN A 339 -22.20 6.09 13.37
C ASN A 339 -21.22 6.88 12.49
N VAL A 340 -21.73 7.68 11.53
CA VAL A 340 -20.89 8.49 10.64
C VAL A 340 -20.00 9.50 11.37
N VAL A 341 -20.42 10.05 12.53
CA VAL A 341 -19.58 10.97 13.32
C VAL A 341 -18.31 10.27 13.79
N ALA A 342 -18.44 9.06 14.33
CA ALA A 342 -17.30 8.25 14.74
C ALA A 342 -16.44 7.85 13.52
N LEU A 343 -17.03 7.55 12.37
CA LEU A 343 -16.28 7.29 11.14
C LEU A 343 -15.44 8.50 10.71
N VAL A 344 -16.00 9.70 10.77
CA VAL A 344 -15.27 10.94 10.47
C VAL A 344 -14.07 11.08 11.40
N GLU A 345 -14.21 10.85 12.71
CA GLU A 345 -13.08 10.91 13.64
C GLU A 345 -11.99 9.87 13.33
N PHE A 346 -12.36 8.63 13.00
CA PHE A 346 -11.39 7.61 12.58
C PHE A 346 -10.60 8.04 11.34
N ILE A 347 -11.27 8.69 10.38
CA ILE A 347 -10.63 9.16 9.15
C ILE A 347 -9.72 10.35 9.43
N CYS A 348 -10.21 11.31 10.21
CA CYS A 348 -9.52 12.56 10.53
C CYS A 348 -8.29 12.37 11.42
N TYR A 349 -8.34 11.44 12.37
CA TYR A 349 -7.28 11.31 13.37
C TYR A 349 -6.46 10.04 13.20
N VAL A 350 -7.12 8.89 13.04
CA VAL A 350 -6.39 7.61 13.00
C VAL A 350 -5.85 7.32 11.60
N TRP A 351 -6.66 7.56 10.57
CA TRP A 351 -6.27 7.23 9.21
C TRP A 351 -5.30 8.24 8.61
N GLU A 352 -5.51 9.53 8.85
CA GLU A 352 -4.57 10.57 8.44
C GLU A 352 -3.17 10.31 8.99
N ASP A 353 -3.03 10.10 10.31
CA ASP A 353 -1.74 9.78 10.94
C ASP A 353 -1.11 8.51 10.36
N TYR A 354 -1.92 7.47 10.14
CA TYR A 354 -1.45 6.24 9.50
C TYR A 354 -0.89 6.49 8.10
N LEU A 355 -1.56 7.33 7.29
CA LEU A 355 -1.11 7.66 5.93
C LEU A 355 0.16 8.52 5.97
N ILE A 356 0.23 9.52 6.84
CA ILE A 356 1.43 10.35 7.05
C ILE A 356 2.62 9.46 7.41
N LEU A 357 2.48 8.61 8.42
CA LEU A 357 3.55 7.68 8.84
C LEU A 357 3.97 6.75 7.71
N ARG A 358 3.02 6.25 6.92
CA ARG A 358 3.32 5.39 5.78
C ARG A 358 4.11 6.14 4.70
N ILE A 359 3.81 7.40 4.43
CA ILE A 359 4.55 8.22 3.47
C ILE A 359 5.95 8.52 4.02
N LEU A 360 6.06 8.86 5.31
CA LEU A 360 7.33 9.10 5.98
C LEU A 360 8.23 7.86 6.03
N ASP A 361 7.68 6.66 6.15
CA ASP A 361 8.46 5.42 6.01
C ASP A 361 9.19 5.35 4.67
N HIS A 362 8.58 5.87 3.59
CA HIS A 362 9.20 5.94 2.27
C HIS A 362 10.19 7.10 2.19
N ALA A 363 9.83 8.28 2.69
CA ALA A 363 10.71 9.46 2.73
C ALA A 363 12.01 9.20 3.54
N HIS A 364 11.91 8.51 4.67
CA HIS A 364 13.05 8.14 5.51
C HIS A 364 13.76 6.85 5.07
N ASN A 365 13.44 6.33 3.88
CA ASN A 365 14.03 5.10 3.33
C ASN A 365 13.98 3.89 4.29
N ARG A 366 12.89 3.74 5.07
CA ARG A 366 12.71 2.60 5.98
C ARG A 366 12.18 1.34 5.29
N ARG A 367 11.98 1.41 3.97
CA ARG A 367 11.37 0.37 3.14
C ARG A 367 12.23 0.01 1.94
N ASP A 368 13.03 -1.04 2.08
CA ASP A 368 13.95 -1.54 1.04
C ASP A 368 13.26 -2.09 -0.22
N ASN A 369 11.93 -2.23 -0.26
CA ASN A 369 11.26 -2.80 -1.43
C ASN A 369 11.41 -1.90 -2.67
N ILE A 370 11.33 -0.58 -2.50
CA ILE A 370 11.51 0.39 -3.58
C ILE A 370 12.94 0.32 -4.10
N GLN A 371 13.94 0.44 -3.21
CA GLN A 371 15.36 0.34 -3.56
C GLN A 371 15.69 -0.98 -4.28
N ARG A 372 15.16 -2.11 -3.79
CA ARG A 372 15.39 -3.43 -4.42
C ARG A 372 14.76 -3.53 -5.81
N ASN A 373 13.54 -3.01 -5.99
CA ASN A 373 12.88 -3.01 -7.28
C ASN A 373 13.61 -2.11 -8.28
N TYR A 374 14.06 -0.94 -7.83
CA TYR A 374 14.86 -0.02 -8.63
C TYR A 374 16.20 -0.62 -9.04
N THR A 375 16.93 -1.22 -8.09
CA THR A 375 18.21 -1.90 -8.36
C THR A 375 18.02 -3.05 -9.36
N LYS A 376 16.96 -3.85 -9.21
CA LYS A 376 16.61 -4.93 -10.15
C LYS A 376 16.25 -4.41 -11.54
N LEU A 377 15.69 -3.21 -11.63
CA LEU A 377 15.38 -2.58 -12.90
C LEU A 377 16.66 -2.09 -13.59
N CYS A 378 17.54 -1.42 -12.84
CA CYS A 378 18.85 -0.97 -13.32
C CYS A 378 19.79 -2.12 -13.70
N SER A 379 19.69 -3.29 -13.05
CA SER A 379 20.51 -4.45 -13.44
C SER A 379 20.16 -5.01 -14.83
N ARG A 380 19.07 -4.55 -15.45
CA ARG A 380 18.66 -4.92 -16.82
C ARG A 380 19.21 -3.98 -17.88
N THR A 381 19.99 -2.98 -17.49
CA THR A 381 20.59 -1.97 -18.37
C THR A 381 22.11 -1.96 -18.26
N LEU A 382 22.72 -3.06 -17.79
CA LEU A 382 24.18 -3.17 -17.65
C LEU A 382 24.92 -3.06 -18.99
N ASN A 383 24.25 -3.40 -20.09
CA ASN A 383 24.82 -3.37 -21.43
C ASN A 383 24.64 -2.01 -22.11
N PHE A 384 24.04 -1.03 -21.44
CA PHE A 384 23.82 0.30 -22.01
C PHE A 384 25.09 1.11 -21.82
N SER A 385 25.60 1.75 -22.88
CA SER A 385 26.60 2.79 -22.74
C SER A 385 25.93 4.15 -22.61
N ILE A 386 26.41 4.98 -21.69
CA ILE A 386 26.03 6.41 -21.59
C ILE A 386 26.34 7.13 -22.90
N ASP A 387 27.43 6.77 -23.57
CA ASP A 387 27.87 7.43 -24.80
C ASP A 387 26.90 7.23 -25.97
N GLN A 388 26.00 6.25 -25.84
CA GLN A 388 24.94 5.97 -26.83
C GLN A 388 23.65 6.75 -26.55
N VAL A 389 23.58 7.49 -25.45
CA VAL A 389 22.44 8.35 -25.15
C VAL A 389 22.60 9.68 -25.87
N THR A 390 21.62 10.04 -26.69
CA THR A 390 21.60 11.32 -27.40
C THR A 390 20.39 12.14 -27.01
N LEU A 391 20.59 13.43 -26.78
CA LEU A 391 19.50 14.39 -26.60
C LEU A 391 18.85 14.66 -27.97
N ILE A 392 17.54 14.38 -28.10
CA ILE A 392 16.76 14.61 -29.32
C ILE A 392 16.12 16.01 -29.27
N SER A 393 15.61 16.40 -28.11
CA SER A 393 15.07 17.72 -27.80
C SER A 393 15.23 18.01 -26.31
N GLU A 394 14.86 19.21 -25.84
CA GLU A 394 15.01 19.64 -24.43
C GLU A 394 14.61 18.60 -23.38
N THR A 395 13.55 17.81 -23.65
CA THR A 395 13.01 16.82 -22.70
C THR A 395 13.04 15.39 -23.23
N CYS A 396 13.58 15.16 -24.42
CA CYS A 396 13.54 13.85 -25.09
C CYS A 396 14.93 13.26 -25.29
N TYR A 397 15.13 12.06 -24.77
CA TYR A 397 16.39 11.32 -24.84
C TYR A 397 16.23 10.05 -25.67
N SER A 398 17.23 9.77 -26.47
CA SER A 398 17.40 8.51 -27.19
C SER A 398 18.18 7.53 -26.32
N VAL A 399 17.65 6.33 -26.07
CA VAL A 399 18.26 5.32 -25.20
C VAL A 399 18.36 3.98 -25.95
N PRO A 400 19.52 3.31 -25.93
CA PRO A 400 19.70 2.04 -26.64
C PRO A 400 18.84 0.92 -26.03
N SER A 401 18.51 -0.09 -26.86
CA SER A 401 17.92 -1.34 -26.39
C SER A 401 18.93 -2.21 -25.64
N SER A 402 18.42 -3.07 -24.76
CA SER A 402 19.22 -4.14 -24.14
C SER A 402 19.45 -5.31 -25.08
N ASP A 403 18.69 -5.36 -26.17
CA ASP A 403 18.75 -6.39 -27.19
C ASP A 403 19.72 -5.93 -28.28
N THR A 404 20.91 -6.53 -28.30
CA THR A 404 21.99 -6.21 -29.24
C THR A 404 21.66 -6.64 -30.66
N GLU A 405 20.69 -7.51 -30.87
CA GLU A 405 20.33 -8.02 -32.20
C GLU A 405 19.42 -7.05 -32.98
N ASN A 406 18.53 -6.33 -32.29
CA ASN A 406 17.49 -5.52 -32.95
C ASN A 406 17.88 -4.05 -33.20
N SER A 407 19.03 -3.57 -32.70
CA SER A 407 19.46 -2.16 -32.79
C SER A 407 18.38 -1.11 -32.46
N ALA A 408 17.34 -1.52 -31.72
CA ALA A 408 16.19 -0.68 -31.48
C ALA A 408 16.58 0.44 -30.52
N VAL A 409 16.14 1.66 -30.81
CA VAL A 409 16.37 2.82 -29.97
C VAL A 409 15.04 3.30 -29.42
N TYR A 410 15.02 3.62 -28.13
CA TYR A 410 13.82 4.06 -27.43
C TYR A 410 13.92 5.54 -27.09
N THR A 411 12.85 6.28 -27.35
CA THR A 411 12.72 7.67 -26.96
C THR A 411 12.07 7.74 -25.58
N VAL A 412 12.68 8.50 -24.67
CA VAL A 412 12.18 8.79 -23.33
C VAL A 412 11.92 10.29 -23.23
N ASP A 413 10.68 10.65 -22.91
CA ASP A 413 10.31 12.03 -22.54
C ASP A 413 10.35 12.15 -21.01
N THR A 414 11.30 12.93 -20.50
CA THR A 414 11.52 13.11 -19.06
C THR A 414 10.51 14.05 -18.41
N LYS A 415 9.98 15.02 -19.15
CA LYS A 415 8.98 15.98 -18.66
C LYS A 415 7.65 15.31 -18.37
N ILE A 416 7.20 14.44 -19.27
CA ILE A 416 5.93 13.70 -19.10
C ILE A 416 6.19 12.35 -18.39
N GLY A 417 7.40 11.80 -18.46
CA GLY A 417 7.78 10.52 -17.87
C GLY A 417 7.26 9.32 -18.67
N VAL A 418 7.29 9.41 -20.01
CA VAL A 418 6.86 8.33 -20.92
C VAL A 418 8.05 7.80 -21.72
N CYS A 419 7.94 6.58 -22.22
CA CYS A 419 8.94 5.98 -23.10
C CYS A 419 8.23 5.16 -24.17
N ASN A 420 8.67 5.21 -25.43
CA ASN A 420 8.06 4.46 -26.52
C ASN A 420 8.26 2.92 -26.43
N CYS A 421 8.82 2.39 -25.34
CA CYS A 421 8.90 0.95 -25.10
C CYS A 421 7.56 0.38 -24.61
N TYR A 422 7.37 -0.93 -24.78
CA TYR A 422 6.14 -1.65 -24.37
C TYR A 422 5.74 -1.44 -22.89
N VAL A 423 6.68 -1.14 -22.00
CA VAL A 423 6.35 -0.87 -20.59
C VAL A 423 6.01 0.61 -20.38
N GLY A 424 6.80 1.51 -20.97
CA GLY A 424 6.81 2.93 -20.63
C GLY A 424 5.82 3.79 -21.40
N TYR A 425 5.13 3.26 -22.42
CA TYR A 425 4.31 4.08 -23.31
C TYR A 425 3.09 4.71 -22.60
N THR A 426 2.61 4.09 -21.52
CA THR A 426 1.57 4.66 -20.62
C THR A 426 2.15 5.39 -19.41
N GLY A 427 3.46 5.63 -19.40
CA GLY A 427 4.18 6.30 -18.30
C GLY A 427 4.55 5.40 -17.13
N ALA A 428 4.52 4.07 -17.28
CA ALA A 428 5.06 3.18 -16.24
C ALA A 428 6.60 3.30 -16.19
N PHE A 429 7.16 3.33 -14.98
CA PHE A 429 8.61 3.50 -14.81
C PHE A 429 9.39 2.30 -15.37
N CYS A 430 10.04 2.50 -16.52
CA CYS A 430 10.66 1.44 -17.30
C CYS A 430 12.18 1.41 -17.12
N LYS A 431 12.84 0.38 -17.68
CA LYS A 431 14.30 0.24 -17.59
C LYS A 431 15.07 1.40 -18.24
N HIS A 432 14.56 1.96 -19.34
CA HIS A 432 15.19 3.09 -20.02
C HIS A 432 15.12 4.38 -19.17
N GLN A 433 13.98 4.63 -18.53
CA GLN A 433 13.83 5.74 -17.57
C GLN A 433 14.73 5.54 -16.34
N ALA A 434 14.80 4.32 -15.82
CA ALA A 434 15.68 4.01 -14.69
C ALA A 434 17.16 4.23 -15.00
N PHE A 435 17.59 3.92 -16.23
CA PHE A 435 18.95 4.17 -16.69
C PHE A 435 19.29 5.67 -16.70
N LEU A 436 18.44 6.48 -17.34
CA LEU A 436 18.60 7.93 -17.36
C LEU A 436 18.59 8.54 -15.96
N HIS A 437 17.63 8.14 -15.13
CA HIS A 437 17.54 8.57 -13.73
C HIS A 437 18.81 8.24 -12.93
N LYS A 438 19.40 7.05 -13.13
CA LYS A 438 20.59 6.62 -12.38
C LYS A 438 21.86 7.35 -12.81
N HIS A 439 22.03 7.51 -14.12
CA HIS A 439 23.32 7.88 -14.71
C HIS A 439 23.43 9.36 -15.03
N LEU A 440 22.30 10.03 -15.28
CA LEU A 440 22.24 11.46 -15.59
C LEU A 440 21.51 12.25 -14.48
N ASN A 441 21.07 11.59 -13.40
CA ASN A 441 20.34 12.19 -12.29
C ASN A 441 19.10 13.01 -12.71
N LEU A 442 18.46 12.64 -13.82
CA LEU A 442 17.31 13.37 -14.35
C LEU A 442 16.07 13.12 -13.50
N SER A 443 15.36 14.20 -13.17
CA SER A 443 14.07 14.14 -12.51
C SER A 443 12.99 13.62 -13.47
N LEU A 444 12.26 12.58 -13.06
CA LEU A 444 11.06 12.11 -13.78
C LEU A 444 9.84 12.15 -12.86
N PRO A 445 8.65 12.54 -13.36
CA PRO A 445 7.44 12.67 -12.55
C PRO A 445 6.95 11.35 -11.95
N ASN A 446 7.35 10.21 -12.53
CA ASN A 446 6.97 8.86 -12.13
C ASN A 446 8.13 8.08 -11.49
N ALA A 447 9.26 8.72 -11.22
CA ALA A 447 10.41 8.06 -10.63
C ALA A 447 10.13 7.64 -9.17
N PRO A 448 10.59 6.44 -8.77
CA PRO A 448 10.42 5.96 -7.40
C PRO A 448 11.30 6.79 -6.45
N PRO A 449 10.94 6.93 -5.15
CA PRO A 449 11.67 7.76 -4.20
C PRO A 449 13.02 7.14 -3.83
N ILE A 450 14.03 7.38 -4.67
CA ILE A 450 15.39 6.83 -4.59
C ILE A 450 16.38 7.93 -4.23
N THR A 451 16.26 9.10 -4.83
CA THR A 451 17.10 10.28 -4.57
C THR A 451 16.61 11.08 -3.37
N VAL A 452 17.46 11.95 -2.84
CA VAL A 452 17.08 12.90 -1.78
C VAL A 452 15.92 13.80 -2.21
N THR A 453 15.87 14.24 -3.46
CA THR A 453 14.82 15.11 -4.01
C THR A 453 13.45 14.48 -3.91
N GLU A 454 13.32 13.22 -4.33
CA GLU A 454 12.04 12.51 -4.32
C GLU A 454 11.60 12.16 -2.89
N ARG A 455 12.56 11.84 -2.02
CA ARG A 455 12.31 11.59 -0.60
C ARG A 455 11.87 12.87 0.13
N TYR A 456 12.50 13.99 -0.18
CA TYR A 456 12.09 15.31 0.31
C TYR A 456 10.67 15.68 -0.15
N ALA A 457 10.34 15.46 -1.43
CA ALA A 457 8.99 15.68 -1.95
C ALA A 457 7.93 14.84 -1.20
N LEU A 458 8.25 13.59 -0.83
CA LEU A 458 7.38 12.78 0.04
C LEU A 458 7.28 13.34 1.46
N GLY A 459 8.37 13.87 2.01
CA GLY A 459 8.38 14.60 3.29
C GLY A 459 7.43 15.80 3.26
N GLN A 460 7.52 16.63 2.21
CA GLN A 460 6.64 17.79 1.99
C GLN A 460 5.18 17.35 1.84
N LEU A 461 4.91 16.27 1.09
CA LEU A 461 3.57 15.70 0.98
C LEU A 461 3.03 15.25 2.34
N ALA A 462 3.86 14.63 3.18
CA ALA A 462 3.43 14.12 4.48
C ALA A 462 3.24 15.23 5.53
N LEU A 463 4.14 16.22 5.59
CA LEU A 463 4.23 17.18 6.69
C LEU A 463 3.81 18.60 6.33
N GLY A 464 3.72 18.95 5.04
CA GLY A 464 3.48 20.32 4.58
C GLY A 464 4.57 21.26 5.11
N ASP A 465 4.16 22.40 5.67
CA ASP A 465 5.04 23.44 6.18
C ASP A 465 5.92 22.99 7.36
N LYS A 466 5.59 21.87 7.99
CA LYS A 466 6.39 21.25 9.07
C LYS A 466 7.50 20.36 8.55
N CYS A 467 7.66 20.21 7.23
CA CYS A 467 8.71 19.40 6.64
C CYS A 467 10.09 20.03 6.93
N PRO A 468 11.07 19.26 7.43
CA PRO A 468 12.44 19.76 7.61
C PRO A 468 13.12 20.06 6.26
N SER A 469 14.32 20.63 6.28
CA SER A 469 15.11 20.92 5.07
C SER A 469 15.40 19.66 4.24
N GLN A 470 15.71 19.83 2.95
CA GLN A 470 16.06 18.73 2.05
C GLN A 470 17.24 17.90 2.58
N SER A 471 18.22 18.53 3.24
CA SER A 471 19.36 17.86 3.88
C SER A 471 18.97 16.83 4.94
N TRP A 472 17.81 16.97 5.61
CA TRP A 472 17.31 15.98 6.57
C TRP A 472 17.05 14.61 5.93
N PHE A 473 16.75 14.59 4.62
CA PHE A 473 16.40 13.38 3.90
C PHE A 473 17.60 12.70 3.24
N LEU A 474 18.83 13.17 3.45
CA LEU A 474 20.04 12.56 2.93
C LEU A 474 20.25 11.14 3.46
N GLY A 475 20.64 10.23 2.57
CA GLY A 475 21.04 8.88 2.93
C GLY A 475 22.43 8.83 3.57
N LEU A 476 22.75 7.73 4.27
CA LEU A 476 24.05 7.55 4.96
C LEU A 476 25.29 7.73 4.06
N LYS A 477 25.13 7.52 2.74
CA LYS A 477 26.22 7.60 1.76
C LYS A 477 26.09 8.81 0.82
N GLU A 478 25.06 9.64 1.00
CA GLU A 478 24.82 10.81 0.17
C GLU A 478 25.41 12.04 0.87
N ASN A 479 25.93 12.98 0.08
CA ASN A 479 26.58 14.19 0.59
C ASN A 479 25.83 15.44 0.13
N GLU A 480 25.95 16.55 0.87
CA GLU A 480 25.29 17.83 0.55
C GLU A 480 25.68 18.42 -0.81
N SER A 481 26.85 18.04 -1.36
CA SER A 481 27.28 18.43 -2.71
C SER A 481 26.31 17.95 -3.81
N GLU A 482 25.57 16.86 -3.58
CA GLU A 482 24.54 16.38 -4.52
C GLU A 482 23.28 17.26 -4.55
N ILE A 483 23.06 18.09 -3.51
CA ILE A 483 21.95 19.05 -3.44
C ILE A 483 22.28 20.32 -4.25
N GLN A 484 23.51 20.82 -4.16
CA GLN A 484 23.94 22.07 -4.81
C GLN A 484 23.94 22.01 -6.35
N PHE A 485 24.19 20.83 -6.95
CA PHE A 485 24.12 20.65 -8.41
C PHE A 485 22.70 20.85 -8.96
N LEU A 486 21.66 20.63 -8.14
CA LEU A 486 20.25 20.75 -8.54
C LEU A 486 19.68 22.17 -8.37
N GLU A 487 20.20 22.96 -7.42
CA GLU A 487 19.77 24.35 -7.23
C GLU A 487 20.38 25.31 -8.28
N GLY A 488 21.57 24.99 -8.79
CA GLY A 488 22.24 25.77 -9.85
C GLY A 488 21.42 25.88 -11.14
N GLU A 489 20.88 24.76 -11.65
CA GLU A 489 20.11 24.74 -12.91
C GLU A 489 18.72 25.41 -12.80
N LEU A 490 18.13 25.49 -11.61
CA LEU A 490 16.85 26.19 -11.39
C LEU A 490 17.02 27.71 -11.35
N SER A 491 18.22 28.21 -11.00
CA SER A 491 18.50 29.64 -10.87
C SER A 491 18.91 30.33 -12.18
N GLU A 492 19.33 29.57 -13.20
CA GLU A 492 19.81 30.12 -14.47
C GLU A 492 18.71 30.39 -15.51
N ILE A 493 17.45 30.01 -15.25
CA ILE A 493 16.33 30.20 -16.19
C ILE A 493 15.64 31.58 -16.04
N ASP A 494 15.87 32.30 -14.94
CA ASP A 494 15.16 33.57 -14.64
C ASP A 494 15.94 34.86 -14.95
N ASN A 495 17.12 34.81 -15.58
CA ASN A 495 17.87 36.02 -15.93
C ASN A 495 18.32 36.06 -17.39
N VAL A 496 17.39 36.37 -18.30
CA VAL A 496 17.71 36.89 -19.64
C VAL A 496 17.55 38.41 -19.63
N ASN A 497 18.67 39.13 -19.55
CA ASN A 497 19.03 40.34 -20.33
C ASN A 497 19.97 41.30 -19.57
N HIS A 498 21.26 41.35 -19.94
CA HIS A 498 21.83 42.44 -20.74
C HIS A 498 23.33 42.22 -21.02
N ALA A 499 23.66 42.15 -22.31
CA ALA A 499 24.85 42.64 -22.99
C ALA A 499 26.26 42.38 -22.38
N SER A 500 27.08 41.58 -23.06
CA SER A 500 28.04 42.06 -24.08
C SER A 500 29.03 40.96 -24.47
N ASN A 501 29.35 40.94 -25.76
CA ASN A 501 30.36 40.10 -26.41
C ASN A 501 31.70 40.05 -25.65
N HIS A 502 32.28 38.86 -25.52
CA HIS A 502 33.69 38.64 -25.85
C HIS A 502 33.94 37.16 -26.16
N ILE A 503 34.33 36.92 -27.41
CA ILE A 503 34.94 35.66 -27.86
C ILE A 503 36.37 35.67 -27.34
N GLU A 504 36.73 34.69 -26.51
CA GLU A 504 38.12 34.28 -26.36
C GLU A 504 38.23 32.76 -26.41
N SER A 505 38.84 32.32 -27.51
CA SER A 505 39.36 30.98 -27.74
C SER A 505 40.31 30.56 -26.61
N TYR A 506 40.19 29.33 -26.13
CA TYR A 506 41.30 28.68 -25.44
C TYR A 506 41.76 27.40 -26.15
N PRO A 507 43.08 27.15 -26.12
CA PRO A 507 43.77 26.25 -27.01
C PRO A 507 43.79 24.81 -26.49
N LYS A 508 44.01 23.89 -27.43
CA LYS A 508 44.57 22.57 -27.16
C LYS A 508 45.91 22.76 -26.46
N ASP A 509 46.05 22.27 -25.24
CA ASP A 509 47.31 21.65 -24.83
C ASP A 509 47.14 20.65 -23.69
N ILE A 510 47.86 19.55 -23.90
CA ILE A 510 47.94 18.34 -23.11
C ILE A 510 48.77 18.62 -21.86
N SER A 511 48.26 18.27 -20.68
CA SER A 511 49.13 17.96 -19.55
C SER A 511 48.69 16.65 -18.88
N ASN A 512 49.52 15.63 -19.08
CA ASN A 512 49.50 14.37 -18.35
C ASN A 512 49.63 14.65 -16.85
N LYS A 513 48.64 14.24 -16.07
CA LYS A 513 48.81 13.96 -14.64
C LYS A 513 48.64 12.46 -14.40
N ASN A 514 49.78 11.87 -14.10
CA ASN A 514 50.10 10.47 -13.84
C ASN A 514 49.05 9.62 -13.10
N ASP A 515 48.72 8.49 -13.72
CA ASP A 515 48.08 7.27 -13.22
C ASP A 515 49.01 6.43 -12.29
N THR A 516 49.64 7.03 -11.29
CA THR A 516 50.52 6.26 -10.37
C THR A 516 49.80 5.69 -9.13
N ASN A 517 48.60 6.17 -8.79
CA ASN A 517 47.89 5.72 -7.58
C ASN A 517 46.97 4.50 -7.77
N ALA A 518 46.51 4.21 -9.00
CA ALA A 518 45.62 3.07 -9.27
C ALA A 518 46.38 1.74 -9.44
N PHE A 519 47.62 1.78 -9.93
CA PHE A 519 48.45 0.58 -10.10
C PHE A 519 49.03 0.06 -8.77
N GLN A 520 49.30 0.95 -7.80
CA GLN A 520 49.79 0.55 -6.49
C GLN A 520 48.71 -0.21 -5.68
N SER A 521 47.45 0.26 -5.71
CA SER A 521 46.36 -0.39 -4.96
C SER A 521 45.99 -1.77 -5.50
N LEU A 522 46.12 -1.99 -6.81
CA LEU A 522 45.90 -3.29 -7.44
C LEU A 522 47.02 -4.29 -7.10
N ALA A 523 48.27 -3.83 -7.00
CA ALA A 523 49.39 -4.66 -6.57
C ALA A 523 49.27 -5.08 -5.10
N ASP A 524 48.85 -4.16 -4.22
CA ASP A 524 48.68 -4.42 -2.79
C ASP A 524 47.51 -5.39 -2.52
N ASP A 525 46.39 -5.28 -3.25
CA ASP A 525 45.26 -6.22 -3.17
C ASP A 525 45.62 -7.63 -3.64
N GLN A 526 46.47 -7.74 -4.67
CA GLN A 526 46.94 -9.03 -5.19
C GLN A 526 47.86 -9.73 -4.18
N VAL A 527 48.77 -8.98 -3.53
CA VAL A 527 49.67 -9.49 -2.48
C VAL A 527 48.90 -9.93 -1.23
N ALA A 528 47.89 -9.14 -0.81
CA ALA A 528 47.02 -9.49 0.31
C ALA A 528 46.17 -10.75 0.01
N SER A 529 45.67 -10.91 -1.22
CA SER A 529 44.92 -12.09 -1.64
C SER A 529 45.79 -13.36 -1.65
N ASN A 530 47.05 -13.26 -2.08
CA ASN A 530 47.95 -14.41 -2.11
C ASN A 530 48.31 -14.88 -0.70
N LYS A 531 48.63 -13.95 0.21
CA LYS A 531 48.91 -14.27 1.61
C LYS A 531 47.74 -14.97 2.31
N ALA A 532 46.50 -14.51 2.07
CA ALA A 532 45.31 -15.13 2.66
C ALA A 532 45.07 -16.57 2.16
N ASN A 533 45.43 -16.86 0.91
CA ASN A 533 45.36 -18.22 0.35
C ASN A 533 46.41 -19.14 0.97
N ASP A 534 47.64 -18.65 1.17
CA ASP A 534 48.74 -19.42 1.79
C ASP A 534 48.42 -19.79 3.26
N GLU A 535 47.84 -18.86 4.01
CA GLU A 535 47.38 -19.09 5.39
C GLU A 535 46.23 -20.12 5.44
N LEU A 536 45.27 -20.01 4.51
CA LEU A 536 44.17 -20.97 4.41
C LEU A 536 44.67 -22.37 4.04
N GLU A 537 45.63 -22.49 3.12
CA GLU A 537 46.20 -23.77 2.73
C GLU A 537 46.91 -24.45 3.91
N THR A 538 47.65 -23.68 4.70
CA THR A 538 48.33 -24.18 5.92
C THR A 538 47.32 -24.73 6.93
N GLU A 539 46.23 -24.01 7.21
CA GLU A 539 45.20 -24.47 8.16
C GLU A 539 44.36 -25.64 7.59
N PHE A 540 44.14 -25.70 6.28
CA PHE A 540 43.51 -26.87 5.66
C PHE A 540 44.34 -28.14 5.82
N LEU A 541 45.67 -28.03 5.68
CA LEU A 541 46.59 -29.15 5.92
C LEU A 541 46.55 -29.59 7.39
N ARG A 542 46.58 -28.65 8.34
CA ARG A 542 46.45 -28.95 9.77
C ARG A 542 45.12 -29.66 10.11
N ILE A 543 44.00 -29.18 9.55
CA ILE A 543 42.68 -29.80 9.74
C ILE A 543 42.64 -31.19 9.10
N LYS A 544 43.28 -31.38 7.94
CA LYS A 544 43.37 -32.68 7.28
C LYS A 544 44.10 -33.71 8.14
N GLU A 545 45.15 -33.31 8.85
CA GLU A 545 45.84 -34.19 9.80
C GLU A 545 44.94 -34.57 10.98
N LEU A 546 44.23 -33.60 11.58
CA LEU A 546 43.30 -33.83 12.69
C LEU A 546 42.10 -34.71 12.31
N LEU A 547 41.73 -34.76 11.02
CA LEU A 547 40.66 -35.65 10.57
C LEU A 547 41.02 -37.13 10.72
N ASN A 548 42.31 -37.49 10.84
CA ASN A 548 42.70 -38.88 11.07
C ASN A 548 42.18 -39.41 12.41
N ASP A 549 42.05 -38.54 13.41
CA ASP A 549 41.54 -38.85 14.75
C ASP A 549 40.00 -38.83 14.83
N VAL A 550 39.31 -38.45 13.75
CA VAL A 550 37.85 -38.41 13.70
C VAL A 550 37.29 -39.77 13.24
N PRO A 551 36.23 -40.30 13.89
CA PRO A 551 35.58 -41.54 13.48
C PRO A 551 35.20 -41.60 12.00
N LEU A 552 35.38 -42.77 11.38
CA LEU A 552 35.24 -42.98 9.93
C LEU A 552 33.84 -42.62 9.40
N ASP A 553 32.78 -42.88 10.17
CA ASP A 553 31.41 -42.61 9.77
C ASP A 553 31.10 -41.09 9.72
N ILE A 554 31.71 -40.32 10.63
CA ILE A 554 31.62 -38.86 10.67
C ILE A 554 32.40 -38.27 9.49
N ARG A 555 33.62 -38.78 9.22
CA ARG A 555 34.39 -38.38 8.03
C ARG A 555 33.61 -38.60 6.73
N LYS A 556 33.00 -39.78 6.55
CA LYS A 556 32.18 -40.09 5.36
C LYS A 556 30.96 -39.18 5.22
N LYS A 557 30.32 -38.77 6.32
CA LYS A 557 29.21 -37.80 6.31
C LYS A 557 29.70 -36.40 5.92
N LEU A 558 30.87 -35.98 6.40
CA LEU A 558 31.47 -34.69 6.03
C LEU A 558 31.80 -34.64 4.54
N THR A 559 32.44 -35.68 3.99
CA THR A 559 32.73 -35.78 2.55
C THR A 559 31.48 -35.64 1.70
N LYS A 560 30.39 -36.36 2.06
CA LYS A 560 29.11 -36.24 1.35
C LYS A 560 28.52 -34.84 1.37
N LYS A 561 28.72 -34.08 2.47
CA LYS A 561 28.24 -32.70 2.57
C LYS A 561 29.07 -31.74 1.73
N LEU A 562 30.39 -31.92 1.67
CA LEU A 562 31.28 -31.08 0.88
C LEU A 562 31.10 -31.30 -0.63
N ASN A 563 30.83 -32.55 -1.07
CA ASN A 563 30.57 -32.88 -2.47
C ASN A 563 29.34 -32.19 -3.10
N VAL A 564 28.49 -31.54 -2.29
CA VAL A 564 27.34 -30.77 -2.78
C VAL A 564 27.77 -29.40 -3.32
N ILE A 565 28.96 -28.92 -2.95
CA ILE A 565 29.50 -27.62 -3.36
C ILE A 565 30.17 -27.78 -4.72
N LYS A 566 29.59 -27.16 -5.75
CA LYS A 566 30.03 -27.29 -7.15
C LYS A 566 30.49 -25.97 -7.77
N ASN A 567 30.33 -24.85 -7.09
CA ASN A 567 30.73 -23.53 -7.59
C ASN A 567 31.08 -22.56 -6.44
N ALA A 568 31.74 -21.46 -6.82
CA ALA A 568 32.19 -20.43 -5.89
C ALA A 568 31.04 -19.84 -5.06
N GLN A 569 29.86 -19.61 -5.66
CA GLN A 569 28.71 -19.05 -4.94
C GLN A 569 28.21 -19.95 -3.80
N GLN A 570 28.20 -21.27 -4.01
CA GLN A 570 27.85 -22.24 -2.97
C GLN A 570 28.90 -22.31 -1.87
N LEU A 571 30.18 -22.19 -2.23
CA LEU A 571 31.29 -22.11 -1.27
C LEU A 571 31.22 -20.83 -0.45
N THR A 572 31.01 -19.66 -1.08
CA THR A 572 30.82 -18.37 -0.39
C THR A 572 29.65 -18.44 0.58
N LYS A 573 28.53 -19.08 0.21
CA LYS A 573 27.38 -19.26 1.10
C LYS A 573 27.71 -20.13 2.31
N LEU A 574 28.50 -21.18 2.14
CA LEU A 574 28.98 -22.00 3.26
C LEU A 574 29.88 -21.15 4.18
N MET A 575 30.87 -20.45 3.61
CA MET A 575 31.82 -19.62 4.37
C MET A 575 31.09 -18.53 5.16
N VAL A 576 30.15 -17.82 4.55
CA VAL A 576 29.30 -16.82 5.24
C VAL A 576 28.44 -17.45 6.34
N THR A 577 28.05 -18.72 6.21
CA THR A 577 27.30 -19.43 7.26
C THR A 577 28.19 -19.85 8.41
N CYS A 578 29.43 -20.27 8.14
CA CYS A 578 30.44 -20.64 9.14
C CYS A 578 31.01 -19.43 9.89
N CYS A 579 31.27 -18.31 9.20
CA CYS A 579 31.79 -17.06 9.78
C CYS A 579 30.74 -16.26 10.57
N ARG A 580 29.45 -16.64 10.52
CA ARG A 580 28.37 -16.02 11.33
C ARG A 580 28.32 -16.50 12.78
N GLY A 581 29.28 -17.33 13.20
CA GLY A 581 29.51 -17.58 14.63
C GLY A 581 30.15 -16.36 15.26
N LEU A 582 29.36 -15.61 16.07
CA LEU A 582 29.71 -14.39 16.84
C LEU A 582 29.19 -13.06 16.25
N SER A 583 27.93 -13.01 15.83
CA SER A 583 26.96 -11.99 16.31
C SER A 583 25.62 -12.11 15.56
N VAL A 584 24.55 -12.19 16.35
CA VAL A 584 23.15 -11.99 15.98
C VAL A 584 22.64 -12.79 14.76
N ALA A 585 22.54 -14.12 14.94
CA ALA A 585 21.70 -14.97 14.10
C ALA A 585 20.30 -15.13 14.72
N THR A 586 19.32 -14.62 13.98
CA THR A 586 17.87 -14.80 14.08
C THR A 586 17.48 -16.25 14.47
N LYS A 587 17.05 -16.45 15.72
CA LYS A 587 16.44 -17.69 16.19
C LYS A 587 15.08 -17.93 15.51
N ARG A 588 15.08 -18.50 14.30
CA ARG A 588 13.99 -19.41 13.88
C ARG A 588 14.31 -20.80 14.41
N LYS A 589 14.10 -21.02 15.72
CA LYS A 589 14.06 -22.38 16.25
C LYS A 589 12.77 -23.05 15.75
N GLY A 590 12.91 -24.20 15.11
CA GLY A 590 11.80 -25.08 14.77
C GLY A 590 10.97 -25.36 16.03
N GLN A 591 9.70 -24.99 15.99
CA GLN A 591 8.75 -25.35 17.03
C GLN A 591 8.45 -26.84 16.91
N ILE A 592 8.75 -27.59 17.98
CA ILE A 592 8.20 -28.93 18.19
C ILE A 592 6.68 -28.79 18.08
N LYS A 593 6.07 -29.54 17.17
CA LYS A 593 4.62 -29.53 16.95
C LYS A 593 3.94 -30.14 18.17
N VAL A 594 3.48 -29.31 19.10
CA VAL A 594 2.67 -29.74 20.24
C VAL A 594 1.21 -29.85 19.80
N GLN A 595 0.54 -30.89 20.28
CA GLN A 595 -0.84 -31.23 19.95
C GLN A 595 -1.82 -30.06 20.20
N PRO A 596 -2.80 -29.81 19.31
CA PRO A 596 -3.74 -28.69 19.42
C PRO A 596 -4.53 -28.63 20.74
N THR A 597 -4.76 -29.77 21.39
CA THR A 597 -5.49 -29.89 22.64
C THR A 597 -4.73 -29.32 23.86
N SER A 598 -3.40 -29.22 23.77
CA SER A 598 -2.57 -28.59 24.82
C SER A 598 -2.60 -27.06 24.76
N ILE A 599 -2.98 -26.46 23.63
CA ILE A 599 -3.09 -25.00 23.44
C ILE A 599 -4.39 -24.47 24.05
N ALA A 600 -5.47 -25.25 24.00
CA ALA A 600 -6.77 -24.88 24.57
C ALA A 600 -6.79 -24.85 26.11
N ARG A 601 -5.86 -25.56 26.79
CA ARG A 601 -5.80 -25.64 28.26
C ARG A 601 -4.90 -24.60 28.92
N ARG A 602 -4.23 -23.72 28.17
CA ARG A 602 -3.38 -22.68 28.77
C ARG A 602 -4.27 -21.61 29.44
N ARG A 603 -4.24 -21.58 30.77
CA ARG A 603 -4.89 -20.54 31.59
C ARG A 603 -4.41 -19.16 31.14
N GLN A 604 -5.33 -18.20 31.09
CA GLN A 604 -5.04 -16.78 30.85
C GLN A 604 -4.11 -16.27 31.96
N GLY A 605 -2.83 -16.16 31.63
CA GLY A 605 -1.82 -15.50 32.43
C GLY A 605 -0.86 -14.80 31.47
N VAL A 606 -0.54 -13.54 31.79
CA VAL A 606 0.31 -12.64 30.99
C VAL A 606 1.66 -13.31 30.74
N THR A 607 1.91 -13.74 29.51
CA THR A 607 3.28 -14.07 29.10
C THR A 607 3.96 -12.77 28.71
N ARG A 608 5.05 -12.43 29.40
CA ARG A 608 5.96 -11.32 29.06
C ARG A 608 6.52 -11.58 27.66
N GLY A 609 5.83 -11.08 26.63
CA GLY A 609 6.05 -11.43 25.23
C GLY A 609 4.82 -11.12 24.38
N SER A 610 4.48 -9.83 24.32
CA SER A 610 3.33 -9.21 23.68
C SER A 610 2.97 -9.71 22.27
N ARG A 611 2.00 -10.63 22.16
CA ARG A 611 1.12 -10.75 20.98
C ARG A 611 -0.32 -10.97 21.43
N ARG A 612 -1.25 -10.24 20.83
CA ARG A 612 -2.69 -10.54 20.93
C ARG A 612 -2.90 -11.98 20.43
N ILE A 613 -3.52 -12.81 21.26
CA ILE A 613 -3.95 -14.16 20.87
C ILE A 613 -5.20 -13.98 20.00
N PRO A 614 -5.17 -14.34 18.70
CA PRO A 614 -6.39 -14.31 17.90
C PRO A 614 -7.41 -15.28 18.52
N ALA A 615 -8.65 -14.82 18.68
CA ALA A 615 -9.76 -15.69 19.10
C ALA A 615 -9.81 -16.92 18.16
N GLY A 616 -9.74 -18.11 18.78
CA GLY A 616 -9.42 -19.36 18.10
C GLY A 616 -10.45 -19.79 17.05
N ARG A 617 -9.95 -20.49 16.03
CA ARG A 617 -10.71 -21.28 15.04
C ARG A 617 -11.34 -22.51 15.73
N PRO A 618 -12.53 -22.98 15.31
CA PRO A 618 -13.15 -24.18 15.91
C PRO A 618 -12.30 -25.46 15.76
N PRO A 619 -12.54 -26.48 16.61
CA PRO A 619 -11.69 -27.66 16.77
C PRO A 619 -11.51 -28.48 15.49
N THR A 620 -10.32 -29.07 15.34
CA THR A 620 -9.90 -29.87 14.17
C THR A 620 -10.58 -31.24 14.06
N SER A 621 -11.43 -31.64 15.01
CA SER A 621 -12.03 -32.98 15.08
C SER A 621 -13.35 -33.16 14.33
N ALA A 622 -13.87 -32.13 13.65
CA ALA A 622 -14.90 -32.35 12.64
C ALA A 622 -14.25 -32.88 11.35
N PRO A 623 -14.79 -33.92 10.69
CA PRO A 623 -14.28 -34.38 9.40
C PRO A 623 -14.35 -33.21 8.41
N GLN A 624 -13.20 -32.58 8.19
CA GLN A 624 -13.09 -31.44 7.32
C GLN A 624 -13.02 -31.97 5.89
N ASN A 625 -14.16 -31.95 5.20
CA ASN A 625 -14.17 -31.54 3.80
C ASN A 625 -13.65 -30.09 3.75
N LYS A 626 -12.34 -29.92 3.96
CA LYS A 626 -11.66 -28.64 3.96
C LYS A 626 -11.60 -28.23 2.49
N ALA A 627 -12.67 -27.60 2.00
CA ALA A 627 -12.59 -26.80 0.80
C ALA A 627 -11.42 -25.82 1.02
N THR A 628 -10.30 -26.06 0.35
CA THR A 628 -9.16 -25.15 0.37
C THR A 628 -9.69 -23.79 -0.03
N LYS A 629 -9.65 -22.82 0.89
CA LYS A 629 -10.13 -21.47 0.63
C LYS A 629 -9.42 -20.98 -0.63
N LYS A 630 -10.18 -20.75 -1.70
CA LYS A 630 -9.63 -20.37 -3.01
C LYS A 630 -8.87 -19.06 -2.84
N ASN A 631 -7.72 -18.94 -3.51
CA ASN A 631 -6.91 -17.73 -3.40
C ASN A 631 -7.63 -16.57 -4.08
N HIS A 632 -7.48 -15.33 -3.58
CA HIS A 632 -7.93 -14.13 -4.31
C HIS A 632 -6.86 -13.74 -5.34
N ASN A 633 -6.74 -14.54 -6.41
CA ASN A 633 -5.78 -14.32 -7.48
C ASN A 633 -6.38 -14.87 -8.78
N ILE A 634 -6.94 -13.96 -9.60
CA ILE A 634 -7.69 -14.32 -10.80
C ILE A 634 -6.83 -15.10 -11.80
N GLY A 635 -5.59 -14.66 -12.07
CA GLY A 635 -4.69 -15.34 -13.00
C GLY A 635 -4.35 -16.76 -12.56
N LYS A 636 -4.04 -16.96 -11.27
CA LYS A 636 -3.80 -18.30 -10.71
C LYS A 636 -5.06 -19.19 -10.83
N ASN A 637 -6.23 -18.64 -10.55
CA ASN A 637 -7.47 -19.41 -10.55
C ASN A 637 -7.95 -19.77 -11.97
N ILE A 638 -7.76 -18.86 -12.94
CA ILE A 638 -7.97 -19.16 -14.37
C ILE A 638 -7.04 -20.32 -14.78
N ASN A 639 -5.74 -20.23 -14.47
CA ASN A 639 -4.79 -21.29 -14.81
C ASN A 639 -5.12 -22.65 -14.17
N LEU A 640 -5.75 -22.65 -12.99
CA LEU A 640 -6.20 -23.87 -12.32
C LEU A 640 -7.61 -24.34 -12.74
N GLY A 641 -8.32 -23.58 -13.60
CA GLY A 641 -9.70 -23.89 -14.00
C GLY A 641 -10.69 -23.84 -12.84
N GLN A 642 -10.45 -22.98 -11.85
CA GLN A 642 -11.26 -22.88 -10.63
C GLN A 642 -11.89 -21.49 -10.49
N SER A 643 -13.07 -21.40 -9.89
CA SER A 643 -13.70 -20.09 -9.61
C SER A 643 -12.81 -19.21 -8.73
N ASN A 644 -12.84 -17.89 -8.96
CA ASN A 644 -12.13 -16.95 -8.10
C ASN A 644 -12.82 -16.82 -6.73
N ALA A 645 -12.07 -16.52 -5.67
CA ALA A 645 -12.68 -16.08 -4.43
C ALA A 645 -13.34 -14.71 -4.62
N LYS A 646 -14.48 -14.46 -3.97
CA LYS A 646 -15.04 -13.10 -3.84
C LYS A 646 -14.38 -12.45 -2.61
N SER A 647 -13.84 -11.24 -2.75
CA SER A 647 -13.13 -10.54 -1.67
C SER A 647 -14.06 -10.14 -0.52
N HIS A 648 -15.34 -9.84 -0.79
CA HIS A 648 -16.30 -9.38 0.22
C HIS A 648 -17.73 -9.94 0.00
N GLY A 649 -18.59 -9.80 1.04
CA GLY A 649 -19.86 -10.50 1.25
C GLY A 649 -20.94 -10.29 0.17
N ARG A 650 -22.10 -10.94 0.36
CA ARG A 650 -23.26 -10.84 -0.54
C ARG A 650 -23.69 -9.37 -0.66
N GLY A 651 -23.36 -8.69 -1.76
CA GLY A 651 -23.75 -7.30 -1.99
C GLY A 651 -22.83 -6.49 -2.92
N HIS A 652 -22.19 -7.13 -3.90
CA HIS A 652 -21.58 -6.45 -5.06
C HIS A 652 -22.36 -6.83 -6.31
#